data_AF-A0A846QQW9-F1
#
_entry.id   AF-A0A846QQW9-F1
#
_cell.length_a   1.000
_cell.length_b   1.000
_cell.length_c   1.000
_cell.angle_alpha   90.00
_cell.angle_beta   90.00
_cell.angle_gamma   90.00
#
_symmetry.space_group_name_H-M   'P 1'
#
loop_
_entity.id
_entity.type
_entity.pdbx_description
1 polymer ?
#
loop_
_entity_poly.entity_id
_entity_poly.type
_entity_poly.pdbx_seq_one_letter_code
_entity_poly.pdbx_strand_id
1 'polypeptide(L)'
;MSTQKKSADNTFIDRISALYLKLLEEKQDEGEALRSITAFINKALKKVGLSLAADKLEERTQKIAKLAVARAQKAQAEMERRFWLMDVKVGKAGSGYTISFLPEVRIRNTPENRDKWENFLETLAPKTRMGADPKTGTIAILYREGEWLGNLMLADDVRSLHIQDDIHTVNGDLIARGARVVNAAFTASLTVKGDLHIHHELLRQDPPPLVIEGGLSLYGVKSPLGTPFTPEQLIKWGLRAGHRLSIRNDIFVLTPHEGATQSWELAGENVLSTYIWQTGQWRLVRRERIDAAAFDQIHARLSRICLMLGLGADFVAKSVSRTQENIDKIAFYLDLARTQMVKPPAPDDPALAAAASLIDKLARVRAPFSAPMINADTVSAAISEITDEEVTAAGELASRPRHKINEKLIQNDLKYITHLIDEDTDANDLLADGLTTARFLHVTFRSDDSRANLASVAGNIPDLFNGLAEQLSACQRISFERFLEAPGAALTHLRKLLAKDADAIANLDRIENEVRILKQTRPKELIRKVVSVPFTVEDKDFADDKALLNELFAMQKAELKDLPFDAERMVDLLIPRLSSYARERLDIIRAAWKGRPDPKRPMSSAIAEQLRELAPGELMPALRRLMLLVLETVRRYNALSVSPASDAEHGGKQVRAALPADVVMNIRGRLGRACLALGVGRSFIDDYADALVGNLLKLEYFLRIVLGEADAKNECLLDDSGRELTREVLKRFETIRNAAESGTVGDDLHEALKFLKDERLAELGMVLTRPRHLVDVETLRNDVATLRQLSESCLTIDKVFASPGRFLLFMNSCVESKEMKRTVSTFLKPVYFAIAELAKSSESLANLSLNDVLRTSCTVEEAMSRFGDEGDPEARKKLAAGLKQICSKGIADIISHMRKTRVENPPAELERDQEFVASLMAFENAPLDALGLDTRRTAILLLLSLDSFIAAELKRRFESGALEGKDAKSIIKALRADLEWRYAIIRAYNKLSTPAPKKRV
;
A
#
# COMPACT_ATOMS: atom_id res chain seq x y z
N MET A 1 12.02 -51.63 8.38
CA MET A 1 13.27 -50.99 7.94
C MET A 1 13.92 -51.87 6.88
N SER A 2 13.93 -51.46 5.61
CA SER A 2 14.62 -52.17 4.53
C SER A 2 15.99 -51.51 4.30
N THR A 3 17.07 -52.24 4.58
CA THR A 3 18.43 -51.82 4.25
C THR A 3 18.65 -51.99 2.74
N GLN A 4 18.35 -50.95 1.96
CA GLN A 4 18.85 -50.84 0.60
C GLN A 4 20.39 -50.84 0.66
N LYS A 5 21.02 -51.85 0.03
CA LYS A 5 22.47 -51.90 -0.14
C LYS A 5 22.93 -50.61 -0.85
N LYS A 6 23.63 -49.73 -0.13
CA LYS A 6 24.27 -48.54 -0.72
C LYS A 6 25.20 -49.01 -1.84
N SER A 7 25.06 -48.45 -3.04
CA SER A 7 25.99 -48.72 -4.15
C SER A 7 27.44 -48.41 -3.74
N ALA A 8 28.42 -49.09 -4.35
CA ALA A 8 29.84 -48.85 -4.09
C ALA A 8 30.22 -47.37 -4.31
N ASP A 9 29.59 -46.72 -5.29
CA ASP A 9 29.74 -45.30 -5.58
C ASP A 9 29.27 -44.41 -4.42
N ASN A 10 28.14 -44.73 -3.78
CA ASN A 10 27.67 -43.98 -2.60
C ASN A 10 28.61 -44.14 -1.40
N THR A 11 29.20 -45.33 -1.24
CA THR A 11 30.15 -45.61 -0.14
C THR A 11 31.47 -44.88 -0.36
N PHE A 12 31.91 -44.74 -1.62
CA PHE A 12 33.07 -43.94 -1.99
C PHE A 12 32.81 -42.44 -1.73
N ILE A 13 31.66 -41.91 -2.17
CA ILE A 13 31.28 -40.51 -1.90
C ILE A 13 31.18 -40.24 -0.39
N ASP A 14 30.61 -41.15 0.40
CA ASP A 14 30.51 -41.03 1.88
C ASP A 14 31.91 -40.90 2.54
N ARG A 15 32.92 -41.63 2.05
CA ARG A 15 34.30 -41.52 2.54
C ARG A 15 34.96 -40.20 2.15
N ILE A 16 34.72 -39.73 0.92
CA ILE A 16 35.24 -38.44 0.47
C ILE A 16 34.58 -37.28 1.24
N SER A 17 33.28 -37.36 1.54
CA SER A 17 32.60 -36.34 2.35
C SER A 17 33.14 -36.28 3.78
N ALA A 18 33.44 -37.43 4.39
CA ALA A 18 34.05 -37.47 5.73
C ALA A 18 35.47 -36.90 5.72
N LEU A 19 36.25 -37.19 4.68
CA LEU A 19 37.58 -36.61 4.49
C LEU A 19 37.51 -35.09 4.28
N TYR A 20 36.46 -34.59 3.61
CA TYR A 20 36.25 -33.16 3.41
C TYR A 20 36.04 -32.41 4.71
N LEU A 21 35.15 -32.89 5.57
CA LEU A 21 34.91 -32.26 6.86
C LEU A 21 36.18 -32.23 7.71
N LYS A 22 36.93 -33.33 7.74
CA LYS A 22 38.20 -33.40 8.46
C LYS A 22 39.25 -32.43 7.91
N LEU A 23 39.38 -32.32 6.59
CA LEU A 23 40.31 -31.37 5.97
C LEU A 23 39.87 -29.92 6.16
N LEU A 24 38.57 -29.64 6.18
CA LEU A 24 38.03 -28.31 6.44
C LEU A 24 38.31 -27.87 7.89
N GLU A 25 38.19 -28.80 8.85
CA GLU A 25 38.60 -28.59 10.25
C GLU A 25 40.12 -28.38 10.40
N GLU A 26 40.94 -29.16 9.70
CA GLU A 26 42.41 -29.10 9.79
C GLU A 26 43.02 -27.89 9.06
N LYS A 27 42.42 -27.45 7.94
CA LYS A 27 42.99 -26.41 7.06
C LYS A 27 42.37 -25.04 7.22
N GLN A 28 41.12 -24.95 7.70
CA GLN A 28 40.35 -23.70 7.83
C GLN A 28 40.23 -22.87 6.53
N ASP A 29 40.61 -23.43 5.38
CA ASP A 29 40.48 -22.85 4.04
C ASP A 29 39.76 -23.86 3.13
N GLU A 30 38.57 -23.48 2.65
CA GLU A 30 37.72 -24.31 1.80
C GLU A 30 38.37 -24.61 0.44
N GLY A 31 39.11 -23.65 -0.11
CA GLY A 31 39.82 -23.79 -1.38
C GLY A 31 40.97 -24.81 -1.31
N GLU A 32 41.73 -24.82 -0.21
CA GLU A 32 42.79 -25.81 0.02
C GLU A 32 42.25 -27.22 0.29
N ALA A 33 41.17 -27.33 1.08
CA ALA A 33 40.48 -28.59 1.34
C ALA A 33 39.95 -29.21 0.04
N LEU A 34 39.36 -28.38 -0.84
CA LEU A 34 38.78 -28.81 -2.11
C LEU A 34 39.86 -29.23 -3.14
N ARG A 35 40.99 -28.53 -3.20
CA ARG A 35 42.15 -28.96 -4.01
C ARG A 35 42.70 -30.31 -3.53
N SER A 36 42.84 -30.47 -2.22
CA SER A 36 43.37 -31.70 -1.60
C SER A 36 42.47 -32.91 -1.89
N ILE A 37 41.15 -32.72 -1.85
CA ILE A 37 40.19 -33.78 -2.20
C ILE A 37 40.16 -34.07 -3.68
N THR A 38 40.22 -33.05 -4.53
CA THR A 38 40.28 -33.23 -5.98
C THR A 38 41.52 -34.03 -6.38
N ALA A 39 42.67 -33.77 -5.76
CA ALA A 39 43.90 -34.54 -5.93
C ALA A 39 43.75 -36.00 -5.44
N PHE A 40 43.11 -36.19 -4.29
CA PHE A 40 42.86 -37.52 -3.73
C PHE A 40 41.90 -38.36 -4.59
N ILE A 41 40.80 -37.78 -5.07
CA ILE A 41 39.83 -38.43 -5.97
C ILE A 41 40.53 -38.81 -7.28
N ASN A 42 41.30 -37.88 -7.88
CA ASN A 42 42.08 -38.16 -9.09
C ASN A 42 43.04 -39.35 -8.89
N LYS A 43 43.74 -39.40 -7.75
CA LYS A 43 44.65 -40.51 -7.42
C LYS A 43 43.90 -41.83 -7.20
N ALA A 44 42.72 -41.80 -6.59
CA ALA A 44 41.88 -42.97 -6.38
C ALA A 44 41.29 -43.51 -7.69
N LEU A 45 40.77 -42.64 -8.56
CA LEU A 45 40.22 -43.03 -9.86
C LEU A 45 41.30 -43.62 -10.79
N LYS A 46 42.52 -43.07 -10.77
CA LYS A 46 43.67 -43.63 -11.52
C LYS A 46 44.06 -45.04 -11.05
N LYS A 47 43.98 -45.32 -9.73
CA LYS A 47 44.27 -46.65 -9.17
C LYS A 47 43.22 -47.71 -9.50
N VAL A 48 41.99 -47.31 -9.81
CA VAL A 48 40.88 -48.23 -10.13
C VAL A 48 40.88 -48.66 -11.60
N GLY A 49 41.81 -48.16 -12.42
CA GLY A 49 42.07 -48.69 -13.77
C GLY A 49 41.05 -48.28 -14.84
N LEU A 50 40.25 -47.24 -14.61
CA LEU A 50 39.37 -46.68 -15.62
C LEU A 50 40.20 -45.94 -16.68
N SER A 51 40.37 -46.53 -17.86
CA SER A 51 41.01 -45.88 -19.02
C SER A 51 40.07 -44.81 -19.62
N LEU A 52 39.90 -43.72 -18.89
CA LEU A 52 39.16 -42.54 -19.36
C LEU A 52 40.16 -41.54 -19.94
N ALA A 53 39.77 -40.88 -21.04
CA ALA A 53 40.51 -39.73 -21.56
C ALA A 53 40.63 -38.64 -20.47
N ALA A 54 41.73 -37.87 -20.47
CA ALA A 54 42.06 -36.90 -19.41
C ALA A 54 40.90 -35.96 -19.06
N ASP A 55 40.21 -35.44 -20.09
CA ASP A 55 39.10 -34.50 -19.94
C ASP A 55 37.89 -35.15 -19.24
N LYS A 56 37.60 -36.42 -19.54
CA LYS A 56 36.51 -37.18 -18.90
C LYS A 56 36.84 -37.59 -17.46
N LEU A 57 38.13 -37.77 -17.15
CA LEU A 57 38.60 -38.04 -15.79
C LEU A 57 38.46 -36.80 -14.92
N GLU A 58 38.78 -35.63 -15.45
CA GLU A 58 38.66 -34.35 -14.77
C GLU A 58 37.18 -34.00 -14.50
N GLU A 59 36.32 -34.11 -15.51
CA GLU A 59 34.87 -33.89 -15.38
C GLU A 59 34.26 -34.80 -14.30
N ARG A 60 34.63 -36.10 -14.30
CA ARG A 60 34.14 -37.06 -13.32
C ARG A 60 34.67 -36.78 -11.91
N THR A 61 35.91 -36.32 -11.78
CA THR A 61 36.51 -35.92 -10.50
C THR A 61 35.79 -34.72 -9.91
N GLN A 62 35.55 -33.68 -10.72
CA GLN A 62 34.81 -32.50 -10.29
C GLN A 62 33.37 -32.86 -9.89
N LYS A 63 32.71 -33.75 -10.63
CA LYS A 63 31.36 -34.24 -10.31
C LYS A 63 31.32 -34.98 -8.97
N ILE A 64 32.30 -35.85 -8.69
CA ILE A 64 32.40 -36.57 -7.41
C ILE A 64 32.71 -35.61 -6.26
N ALA A 65 33.64 -34.66 -6.45
CA ALA A 65 33.98 -33.66 -5.44
C ALA A 65 32.75 -32.82 -5.08
N LYS A 66 32.00 -32.32 -6.08
CA LYS A 66 30.78 -31.54 -5.86
C LYS A 66 29.70 -32.33 -5.10
N LEU A 67 29.51 -33.60 -5.45
CA LEU A 67 28.55 -34.47 -4.74
C LEU A 67 28.99 -34.76 -3.30
N ALA A 68 30.29 -34.93 -3.05
CA ALA A 68 30.82 -35.17 -1.71
C ALA A 68 30.72 -33.92 -0.82
N VAL A 69 31.01 -32.73 -1.35
CA VAL A 69 30.87 -31.45 -0.63
C VAL A 69 29.41 -31.21 -0.25
N ALA A 70 28.48 -31.35 -1.21
CA ALA A 70 27.05 -31.20 -0.93
C ALA A 70 26.55 -32.17 0.16
N ARG A 71 27.11 -33.38 0.19
CA ARG A 71 26.76 -34.41 1.19
C ARG A 71 27.39 -34.15 2.56
N ALA A 72 28.61 -33.62 2.59
CA ALA A 72 29.27 -33.17 3.80
C ALA A 72 28.53 -32.00 4.46
N GLN A 73 28.14 -30.99 3.66
CA GLN A 73 27.34 -29.86 4.13
C GLN A 73 25.99 -30.31 4.69
N LYS A 74 25.34 -31.28 4.04
CA LYS A 74 24.09 -31.88 4.55
C LYS A 74 24.30 -32.62 5.88
N ALA A 75 25.39 -33.37 6.02
CA ALA A 75 25.70 -34.09 7.26
C ALA A 75 26.02 -33.15 8.42
N GLN A 76 26.74 -32.05 8.15
CA GLN A 76 27.03 -31.00 9.12
C GLN A 76 25.73 -30.31 9.58
N ALA A 77 24.86 -29.92 8.65
CA ALA A 77 23.56 -29.33 8.97
C ALA A 77 22.65 -30.29 9.78
N GLU A 78 22.68 -31.60 9.50
CA GLU A 78 21.96 -32.61 10.28
C GLU A 78 22.54 -32.80 11.69
N MET A 79 23.86 -32.67 11.85
CA MET A 79 24.53 -32.72 13.16
C MET A 79 24.19 -31.48 13.99
N GLU A 80 24.27 -30.29 13.41
CA GLU A 80 23.92 -29.03 14.08
C GLU A 80 22.47 -29.04 14.58
N ARG A 81 21.52 -29.51 13.76
CA ARG A 81 20.10 -29.65 14.16
C ARG A 81 19.87 -30.62 15.32
N ARG A 82 20.79 -31.56 15.59
CA ARG A 82 20.66 -32.48 16.74
C ARG A 82 21.09 -31.82 18.05
N PHE A 83 22.09 -30.93 18.01
CA PHE A 83 22.64 -30.30 19.21
C PHE A 83 22.02 -28.94 19.51
N TRP A 84 21.69 -28.18 18.46
CA TRP A 84 21.24 -26.80 18.56
C TRP A 84 19.81 -26.64 18.02
N LEU A 85 19.03 -25.82 18.73
CA LEU A 85 17.69 -25.43 18.34
C LEU A 85 17.82 -24.37 17.23
N MET A 86 17.70 -24.83 15.99
CA MET A 86 17.82 -23.97 14.81
C MET A 86 16.49 -23.33 14.42
N ASP A 87 15.39 -24.03 14.70
CA ASP A 87 14.06 -23.62 14.28
C ASP A 87 12.98 -24.02 15.30
N VAL A 88 11.89 -23.25 15.28
CA VAL A 88 10.78 -23.30 16.23
C VAL A 88 9.46 -23.23 15.46
N LYS A 89 8.47 -24.03 15.86
CA LYS A 89 7.16 -24.04 15.18
C LYS A 89 6.17 -23.17 15.95
N VAL A 90 5.50 -22.26 15.26
CA VAL A 90 4.53 -21.33 15.87
C VAL A 90 3.14 -21.58 15.27
N GLY A 91 2.14 -21.82 16.10
CA GLY A 91 0.75 -22.00 15.70
C GLY A 91 0.23 -23.45 15.76
N LYS A 92 -1.11 -23.59 15.81
CA LYS A 92 -1.79 -24.88 15.99
C LYS A 92 -1.56 -25.86 14.84
N ALA A 93 -1.63 -27.15 15.13
CA ALA A 93 -1.48 -28.22 14.16
C ALA A 93 -2.46 -28.04 12.97
N GLY A 94 -1.91 -27.78 11.77
CA GLY A 94 -2.66 -27.55 10.53
C GLY A 94 -2.43 -26.17 9.89
N SER A 95 -2.05 -25.15 10.67
CA SER A 95 -1.79 -23.78 10.17
C SER A 95 -0.51 -23.12 10.74
N GLY A 96 0.27 -23.85 11.53
CA GLY A 96 1.54 -23.37 12.07
C GLY A 96 2.65 -23.27 11.02
N TYR A 97 3.56 -22.31 11.22
CA TYR A 97 4.73 -22.09 10.38
C TYR A 97 6.02 -22.19 11.21
N THR A 98 7.13 -22.49 10.54
CA THR A 98 8.43 -22.65 11.17
C THR A 98 9.24 -21.36 11.04
N ILE A 99 9.89 -20.96 12.12
CA ILE A 99 10.75 -19.78 12.20
C ILE A 99 12.14 -20.22 12.65
N SER A 100 13.20 -19.67 12.04
CA SER A 100 14.59 -19.98 12.40
C SER A 100 15.22 -18.96 13.34
N PHE A 101 16.12 -19.42 14.21
CA PHE A 101 17.05 -18.55 14.94
C PHE A 101 18.17 -18.06 14.02
N LEU A 102 18.92 -17.04 14.48
CA LEU A 102 20.11 -16.59 13.78
C LEU A 102 21.20 -17.68 13.75
N PRO A 103 22.02 -17.77 12.70
CA PRO A 103 22.99 -18.86 12.50
C PRO A 103 24.03 -19.01 13.60
N GLU A 104 24.36 -17.95 14.33
CA GLU A 104 25.31 -17.94 15.45
C GLU A 104 24.68 -18.27 16.81
N VAL A 105 23.34 -18.34 16.91
CA VAL A 105 22.66 -18.64 18.18
C VAL A 105 22.88 -20.11 18.54
N ARG A 106 23.24 -20.36 19.81
CA ARG A 106 23.57 -21.69 20.33
C ARG A 106 22.67 -22.05 21.51
N ILE A 107 21.38 -22.26 21.24
CA ILE A 107 20.41 -22.77 22.22
C ILE A 107 20.38 -24.30 22.12
N ARG A 108 20.51 -25.04 23.22
CA ARG A 108 20.48 -26.52 23.19
C ARG A 108 19.12 -27.03 22.70
N ASN A 109 19.12 -28.00 21.78
CA ASN A 109 17.90 -28.63 21.25
C ASN A 109 17.31 -29.67 22.22
N THR A 110 16.73 -29.20 23.32
CA THR A 110 16.00 -30.02 24.30
C THR A 110 14.50 -29.75 24.18
N PRO A 111 13.61 -30.74 24.49
CA PRO A 111 12.16 -30.52 24.50
C PRO A 111 11.74 -29.30 25.34
N GLU A 112 12.35 -29.14 26.51
CA GLU A 112 12.09 -28.02 27.42
C GLU A 112 12.35 -26.66 26.75
N ASN A 113 13.55 -26.44 26.20
CA ASN A 113 13.87 -25.21 25.46
C ASN A 113 12.94 -25.01 24.25
N ARG A 114 12.56 -26.08 23.54
CA ARG A 114 11.64 -25.96 22.41
C ARG A 114 10.29 -25.43 22.88
N ASP A 115 9.68 -26.07 23.88
CA ASP A 115 8.38 -25.65 24.43
C ASP A 115 8.46 -24.22 25.01
N LYS A 116 9.56 -23.90 25.70
CA LYS A 116 9.83 -22.57 26.28
C LYS A 116 9.80 -21.48 25.20
N TRP A 117 10.49 -21.69 24.09
CA TRP A 117 10.56 -20.73 22.98
C TRP A 117 9.29 -20.74 22.11
N GLU A 118 8.67 -21.90 21.86
CA GLU A 118 7.38 -22.00 21.15
C GLU A 118 6.30 -21.19 21.88
N ASN A 119 6.13 -21.43 23.18
CA ASN A 119 5.14 -20.74 24.00
C ASN A 119 5.41 -19.22 24.05
N PHE A 120 6.66 -18.80 24.26
CA PHE A 120 7.00 -17.38 24.28
C PHE A 120 6.68 -16.69 22.93
N LEU A 121 7.10 -17.27 21.81
CA LEU A 121 6.84 -16.70 20.48
C LEU A 121 5.35 -16.64 20.14
N GLU A 122 4.53 -17.56 20.67
CA GLU A 122 3.08 -17.50 20.53
C GLU A 122 2.46 -16.30 21.24
N THR A 123 3.02 -15.86 22.37
CA THR A 123 2.58 -14.64 23.07
C THR A 123 2.95 -13.35 22.35
N LEU A 124 3.92 -13.41 21.43
CA LEU A 124 4.37 -12.24 20.69
C LEU A 124 3.42 -11.92 19.53
N ALA A 125 3.31 -10.64 19.20
CA ALA A 125 2.61 -10.21 18.00
C ALA A 125 3.36 -10.66 16.73
N PRO A 126 2.66 -11.01 15.63
CA PRO A 126 3.28 -11.59 14.44
C PRO A 126 4.46 -10.80 13.87
N LYS A 127 4.40 -9.45 13.95
CA LYS A 127 5.40 -8.55 13.37
C LYS A 127 6.74 -8.47 14.14
N THR A 128 6.79 -8.96 15.38
CA THR A 128 8.04 -8.96 16.18
C THR A 128 8.68 -10.34 16.23
N ARG A 129 7.94 -11.41 15.90
CA ARG A 129 8.45 -12.81 15.93
C ARG A 129 9.66 -13.03 15.01
N MET A 130 9.72 -12.30 13.90
CA MET A 130 10.80 -12.32 12.93
C MET A 130 11.15 -10.90 12.52
N GLY A 131 12.42 -10.65 12.25
CA GLY A 131 12.89 -9.43 11.63
C GLY A 131 14.25 -9.63 10.99
N ALA A 132 14.70 -8.63 10.23
CA ALA A 132 16.05 -8.63 9.67
C ALA A 132 17.04 -8.26 10.78
N ASP A 133 18.03 -9.11 11.02
CA ASP A 133 19.11 -8.80 11.96
C ASP A 133 19.84 -7.52 11.53
N PRO A 134 19.99 -6.53 12.43
CA PRO A 134 20.64 -5.27 12.10
C PRO A 134 22.07 -5.40 11.55
N LYS A 135 22.79 -6.48 11.87
CA LYS A 135 24.18 -6.68 11.42
C LYS A 135 24.27 -7.44 10.09
N THR A 136 23.52 -8.53 9.93
CA THR A 136 23.65 -9.44 8.78
C THR A 136 22.54 -9.32 7.73
N GLY A 137 21.42 -8.66 8.06
CA GLY A 137 20.22 -8.59 7.20
C GLY A 137 19.43 -9.91 7.11
N THR A 138 19.85 -10.94 7.84
CA THR A 138 19.18 -12.25 7.85
C THR A 138 17.83 -12.16 8.54
N ILE A 139 16.77 -12.67 7.91
CA ILE A 139 15.42 -12.70 8.51
C ILE A 139 15.33 -13.92 9.44
N ALA A 140 15.22 -13.68 10.73
CA ALA A 140 15.17 -14.71 11.77
C ALA A 140 14.49 -14.18 13.04
N ILE A 141 14.40 -15.01 14.08
CA ILE A 141 14.09 -14.55 15.45
C ILE A 141 15.20 -13.58 15.87
N LEU A 142 14.82 -12.36 16.26
CA LEU A 142 15.73 -11.26 16.63
C LEU A 142 16.34 -11.43 18.03
N TYR A 143 16.86 -12.62 18.33
CA TYR A 143 17.49 -12.95 19.59
C TYR A 143 18.97 -13.28 19.39
N ARG A 144 19.86 -12.65 20.16
CA ARG A 144 21.30 -12.93 20.18
C ARG A 144 21.86 -12.72 21.58
N GLU A 145 22.40 -13.77 22.19
CA GLU A 145 23.21 -13.70 23.43
C GLU A 145 22.57 -12.89 24.58
N GLY A 146 21.27 -13.06 24.83
CA GLY A 146 20.61 -12.30 25.89
C GLY A 146 19.93 -11.01 25.43
N GLU A 147 20.13 -10.60 24.17
CA GLU A 147 19.55 -9.39 23.62
C GLU A 147 18.42 -9.70 22.63
N TRP A 148 17.33 -8.96 22.75
CA TRP A 148 16.32 -8.81 21.73
C TRP A 148 16.66 -7.60 20.86
N LEU A 149 16.96 -7.83 19.57
CA LEU A 149 17.64 -6.86 18.71
C LEU A 149 16.73 -5.75 18.14
N GLY A 150 15.45 -5.70 18.51
CA GLY A 150 14.51 -4.67 18.03
C GLY A 150 13.35 -4.44 19.00
N ASN A 151 12.20 -4.02 18.47
CA ASN A 151 10.99 -3.84 19.28
C ASN A 151 10.42 -5.20 19.69
N LEU A 152 10.09 -5.36 20.98
CA LEU A 152 9.49 -6.56 21.55
C LEU A 152 8.02 -6.30 21.87
N MET A 153 7.11 -6.88 21.10
CA MET A 153 5.67 -6.61 21.23
C MET A 153 4.86 -7.86 21.55
N LEU A 154 4.16 -7.85 22.69
CA LEU A 154 3.17 -8.87 23.03
C LEU A 154 1.90 -8.67 22.17
N ALA A 155 1.21 -9.77 21.85
CA ALA A 155 -0.07 -9.69 21.16
C ALA A 155 -1.14 -9.02 22.04
N ASP A 156 -2.07 -8.28 21.42
CA ASP A 156 -3.05 -7.44 22.15
C ASP A 156 -4.03 -8.26 23.02
N ASP A 157 -4.22 -9.55 22.71
CA ASP A 157 -5.04 -10.50 23.47
C ASP A 157 -4.30 -11.13 24.67
N VAL A 158 -2.98 -10.98 24.74
CA VAL A 158 -2.17 -11.48 25.86
C VAL A 158 -2.35 -10.57 27.07
N ARG A 159 -2.91 -11.14 28.15
CA ARG A 159 -3.22 -10.43 29.40
C ARG A 159 -2.12 -10.46 30.45
N SER A 160 -1.12 -11.30 30.29
CA SER A 160 0.01 -11.40 31.21
C SER A 160 1.24 -10.72 30.63
N LEU A 161 1.91 -9.89 31.43
CA LEU A 161 3.26 -9.46 31.14
C LEU A 161 4.18 -10.66 31.44
N HIS A 162 4.85 -11.18 30.43
CA HIS A 162 5.83 -12.26 30.53
C HIS A 162 6.89 -12.10 29.45
N ILE A 163 8.15 -12.02 29.84
CA ILE A 163 9.32 -12.08 28.95
C ILE A 163 10.14 -13.31 29.33
N GLN A 164 10.78 -13.91 28.33
CA GLN A 164 11.66 -15.05 28.51
C GLN A 164 12.89 -14.69 29.38
N ASP A 165 13.24 -15.52 30.36
CA ASP A 165 14.39 -15.28 31.25
C ASP A 165 15.74 -15.16 30.52
N ASP A 166 15.86 -15.78 29.34
CA ASP A 166 17.07 -15.72 28.50
C ASP A 166 17.23 -14.35 27.84
N ILE A 167 16.29 -13.41 28.00
CA ILE A 167 16.35 -12.04 27.46
C ILE A 167 16.60 -11.09 28.63
N HIS A 168 17.74 -10.40 28.58
CA HIS A 168 18.18 -9.43 29.59
C HIS A 168 18.13 -8.00 29.06
N THR A 169 18.15 -7.81 27.74
CA THR A 169 18.09 -6.48 27.11
C THR A 169 17.15 -6.49 25.91
N VAL A 170 16.31 -5.46 25.81
CA VAL A 170 15.52 -5.13 24.63
C VAL A 170 16.11 -3.86 24.03
N ASN A 171 16.66 -3.97 22.81
CA ASN A 171 17.32 -2.86 22.15
C ASN A 171 16.33 -1.82 21.58
N GLY A 172 15.04 -2.15 21.46
CA GLY A 172 13.96 -1.23 21.09
C GLY A 172 12.90 -1.08 22.18
N ASP A 173 11.67 -0.80 21.77
CA ASP A 173 10.53 -0.62 22.67
C ASP A 173 10.00 -1.95 23.22
N LEU A 174 9.55 -1.94 24.47
CA LEU A 174 8.80 -3.05 25.07
C LEU A 174 7.29 -2.71 25.06
N ILE A 175 6.53 -3.43 24.23
CA ILE A 175 5.12 -3.14 23.98
C ILE A 175 4.21 -4.25 24.51
N ALA A 176 3.48 -3.95 25.59
CA ALA A 176 2.57 -4.85 26.30
C ALA A 176 1.22 -4.18 26.60
N ARG A 177 0.54 -3.68 25.56
CA ARG A 177 -0.72 -2.90 25.66
C ARG A 177 -1.89 -3.69 26.25
N GLY A 178 -1.94 -5.00 25.97
CA GLY A 178 -3.00 -5.91 26.41
C GLY A 178 -2.80 -6.47 27.82
N ALA A 179 -1.57 -6.39 28.35
CA ALA A 179 -1.15 -7.00 29.60
C ALA A 179 -1.70 -6.24 30.81
N ARG A 180 -2.27 -6.97 31.77
CA ARG A 180 -2.93 -6.46 32.97
C ARG A 180 -2.40 -7.06 34.26
N VAL A 181 -1.75 -8.23 34.18
CA VAL A 181 -1.19 -8.96 35.32
C VAL A 181 0.30 -9.22 35.09
N VAL A 182 1.11 -9.05 36.13
CA VAL A 182 2.51 -9.48 36.15
C VAL A 182 2.54 -10.94 36.58
N ASN A 183 2.96 -11.84 35.68
CA ASN A 183 3.19 -13.25 36.06
C ASN A 183 4.60 -13.39 36.65
N ALA A 184 4.75 -14.24 37.68
CA ALA A 184 5.97 -14.40 38.50
C ALA A 184 7.21 -15.01 37.79
N ALA A 185 7.26 -14.97 36.46
CA ALA A 185 8.35 -15.55 35.67
C ALA A 185 9.45 -14.53 35.29
N PHE A 186 9.47 -13.32 35.86
CA PHE A 186 10.58 -12.38 35.68
C PHE A 186 11.60 -12.55 36.80
N THR A 187 12.55 -13.47 36.63
CA THR A 187 13.60 -13.68 37.63
C THR A 187 14.87 -12.86 37.33
N ALA A 188 15.10 -12.51 36.06
CA ALA A 188 16.24 -11.72 35.62
C ALA A 188 15.94 -10.22 35.50
N SER A 189 16.96 -9.38 35.68
CA SER A 189 16.86 -7.94 35.43
C SER A 189 16.77 -7.65 33.93
N LEU A 190 15.73 -6.93 33.52
CA LEU A 190 15.47 -6.55 32.13
C LEU A 190 15.79 -5.08 31.89
N THR A 191 16.63 -4.78 30.89
CA THR A 191 16.89 -3.41 30.44
C THR A 191 16.17 -3.15 29.12
N VAL A 192 15.41 -2.05 29.02
CA VAL A 192 14.72 -1.61 27.81
C VAL A 192 15.34 -0.29 27.35
N LYS A 193 15.98 -0.30 26.19
CA LYS A 193 16.62 0.90 25.63
C LYS A 193 15.63 1.90 25.02
N GLY A 194 14.48 1.41 24.55
CA GLY A 194 13.38 2.24 24.04
C GLY A 194 12.34 2.62 25.08
N ASP A 195 11.12 2.86 24.60
CA ASP A 195 9.96 3.21 25.43
C ASP A 195 9.26 1.95 26.00
N LEU A 196 8.63 2.13 27.18
CA LEU A 196 7.79 1.11 27.80
C LEU A 196 6.32 1.40 27.55
N HIS A 197 5.60 0.49 26.89
CA HIS A 197 4.18 0.64 26.59
C HIS A 197 3.35 -0.39 27.34
N ILE A 198 2.64 0.02 28.40
CA ILE A 198 1.90 -0.88 29.29
C ILE A 198 0.46 -0.43 29.52
N HIS A 199 -0.41 -1.36 29.91
CA HIS A 199 -1.73 -1.00 30.42
C HIS A 199 -1.63 -0.40 31.82
N HIS A 200 -2.43 0.64 32.12
CA HIS A 200 -2.41 1.33 33.41
C HIS A 200 -2.75 0.42 34.62
N GLU A 201 -3.42 -0.73 34.40
CA GLU A 201 -3.74 -1.70 35.47
C GLU A 201 -2.47 -2.34 36.07
N LEU A 202 -1.38 -2.43 35.30
CA LEU A 202 -0.10 -2.96 35.79
C LEU A 202 0.53 -2.08 36.87
N LEU A 203 0.27 -0.77 36.87
CA LEU A 203 0.80 0.16 37.88
C LEU A 203 0.32 -0.14 39.32
N ARG A 204 -0.72 -0.98 39.47
CA ARG A 204 -1.21 -1.45 40.78
C ARG A 204 -0.35 -2.57 41.38
N GLN A 205 0.50 -3.19 40.57
CA GLN A 205 1.41 -4.25 40.97
C GLN A 205 2.83 -3.69 41.05
N ASP A 206 3.68 -4.32 41.85
CA ASP A 206 5.10 -3.99 41.83
C ASP A 206 5.70 -4.46 40.49
N PRO A 207 6.52 -3.61 39.83
CA PRO A 207 7.13 -3.96 38.57
C PRO A 207 8.13 -5.10 38.76
N PRO A 208 8.33 -5.93 37.72
CA PRO A 208 9.48 -6.83 37.69
C PRO A 208 10.79 -6.02 37.71
N PRO A 209 11.96 -6.66 37.98
CA PRO A 209 13.25 -5.98 37.95
C PRO A 209 13.54 -5.39 36.55
N LEU A 210 13.20 -4.13 36.34
CA LEU A 210 13.13 -3.46 35.03
C LEU A 210 13.86 -2.11 35.09
N VAL A 211 14.68 -1.84 34.08
CA VAL A 211 15.30 -0.53 33.82
C VAL A 211 14.87 -0.04 32.45
N ILE A 212 14.37 1.19 32.36
CA ILE A 212 14.01 1.83 31.09
C ILE A 212 14.91 3.04 30.84
N GLU A 213 15.36 3.19 29.60
CA GLU A 213 16.10 4.38 29.14
C GLU A 213 15.16 5.43 28.51
N GLY A 214 14.06 5.00 27.89
CA GLY A 214 13.06 5.87 27.26
C GLY A 214 11.93 6.37 28.17
N GLY A 215 10.80 6.69 27.56
CA GLY A 215 9.57 7.14 28.20
C GLY A 215 8.59 6.03 28.59
N LEU A 216 7.49 6.42 29.22
CA LEU A 216 6.40 5.52 29.63
C LEU A 216 5.13 5.86 28.85
N SER A 217 4.52 4.87 28.22
CA SER A 217 3.25 5.00 27.51
C SER A 217 2.16 4.18 28.19
N LEU A 218 1.08 4.83 28.62
CA LEU A 218 -0.02 4.19 29.35
C LEU A 218 -1.25 3.97 28.47
N TYR A 219 -1.73 2.73 28.45
CA TYR A 219 -2.92 2.30 27.72
C TYR A 219 -4.10 2.02 28.67
N GLY A 220 -5.32 2.16 28.13
CA GLY A 220 -6.56 1.96 28.89
C GLY A 220 -6.99 3.15 29.76
N VAL A 221 -6.26 4.26 29.70
CA VAL A 221 -6.55 5.49 30.45
C VAL A 221 -6.79 6.67 29.51
N LYS A 222 -7.74 7.55 29.85
CA LYS A 222 -8.14 8.69 28.99
C LYS A 222 -7.46 10.01 29.34
N SER A 223 -7.14 10.21 30.61
CA SER A 223 -6.56 11.42 31.20
C SER A 223 -5.99 11.06 32.57
N PRO A 224 -4.98 11.78 33.11
CA PRO A 224 -4.53 11.66 34.49
C PRO A 224 -5.62 11.92 35.56
N LEU A 225 -6.67 12.68 35.23
CA LEU A 225 -7.79 12.97 36.15
C LEU A 225 -8.56 11.70 36.51
N GLY A 226 -8.75 11.46 37.82
CA GLY A 226 -9.52 10.33 38.33
C GLY A 226 -8.82 8.97 38.13
N THR A 227 -7.51 8.98 37.91
CA THR A 227 -6.73 7.76 37.72
C THR A 227 -6.27 7.16 39.04
N PRO A 228 -6.08 5.83 39.11
CA PRO A 228 -5.66 5.14 40.32
C PRO A 228 -4.14 5.12 40.53
N PHE A 229 -3.35 5.87 39.74
CA PHE A 229 -1.89 5.83 39.81
C PHE A 229 -1.27 7.09 40.41
N THR A 230 -0.25 6.87 41.23
CA THR A 230 0.55 7.86 41.94
C THR A 230 1.86 8.16 41.19
N PRO A 231 2.50 9.32 41.41
CA PRO A 231 3.85 9.58 40.89
C PRO A 231 4.85 8.49 41.28
N GLU A 232 4.77 7.99 42.52
CA GLU A 232 5.64 6.93 43.01
C GLU A 232 5.48 5.63 42.23
N GLN A 233 4.26 5.29 41.81
CA GLN A 233 4.01 4.12 40.95
C GLN A 233 4.60 4.31 39.55
N LEU A 234 4.50 5.52 38.97
CA LEU A 234 5.13 5.81 37.67
C LEU A 234 6.65 5.70 37.75
N ILE A 235 7.25 6.24 38.82
CA ILE A 235 8.69 6.18 39.08
C ILE A 235 9.14 4.75 39.33
N LYS A 236 8.39 3.96 40.10
CA LYS A 236 8.65 2.53 40.30
C LYS A 236 8.71 1.77 38.97
N TRP A 237 7.81 2.09 38.04
CA TRP A 237 7.78 1.51 36.69
C TRP A 237 8.80 2.13 35.71
N GLY A 238 9.73 2.94 36.22
CA GLY A 238 10.90 3.42 35.48
C GLY A 238 10.82 4.86 34.97
N LEU A 239 9.70 5.57 35.14
CA LEU A 239 9.57 6.97 34.68
C LEU A 239 10.43 7.90 35.53
N ARG A 240 11.48 8.49 34.95
CA ARG A 240 12.38 9.44 35.62
C ARG A 240 11.88 10.88 35.46
N ALA A 241 12.34 11.77 36.34
CA ALA A 241 12.10 13.21 36.17
C ALA A 241 12.70 13.67 34.82
N GLY A 242 11.94 14.46 34.06
CA GLY A 242 12.31 14.89 32.71
C GLY A 242 11.97 13.90 31.60
N HIS A 243 11.58 12.66 31.92
CA HIS A 243 11.14 11.69 30.91
C HIS A 243 9.66 11.89 30.55
N ARG A 244 9.32 11.48 29.32
CA ARG A 244 7.97 11.62 28.75
C ARG A 244 7.03 10.52 29.23
N LEU A 245 5.83 10.93 29.63
CA LEU A 245 4.65 10.10 29.87
C LEU A 245 3.65 10.34 28.74
N SER A 246 3.33 9.31 27.97
CA SER A 246 2.32 9.38 26.92
C SER A 246 1.01 8.74 27.37
N ILE A 247 -0.09 9.49 27.24
CA ILE A 247 -1.46 8.99 27.44
C ILE A 247 -2.26 9.31 26.18
N ARG A 248 -2.62 8.28 25.41
CA ARG A 248 -3.23 8.43 24.07
C ARG A 248 -2.30 9.17 23.10
N ASN A 249 -2.62 10.43 22.80
CA ASN A 249 -1.85 11.33 21.95
C ASN A 249 -1.26 12.49 22.76
N ASP A 250 -1.52 12.57 24.06
CA ASP A 250 -1.10 13.66 24.92
C ASP A 250 0.21 13.25 25.60
N ILE A 251 1.22 14.12 25.52
CA ILE A 251 2.56 13.91 26.05
C ILE A 251 2.73 14.84 27.25
N PHE A 252 3.13 14.26 28.37
CA PHE A 252 3.41 14.96 29.61
C PHE A 252 4.86 14.71 30.03
N VAL A 253 5.48 15.70 30.65
CA VAL A 253 6.80 15.55 31.27
C VAL A 253 6.63 15.56 32.78
N LEU A 254 7.15 14.53 33.45
CA LEU A 254 7.14 14.46 34.91
C LEU A 254 8.26 15.35 35.46
N THR A 255 7.90 16.37 36.23
CA THR A 255 8.84 17.30 36.87
C THR A 255 8.53 17.42 38.36
N PRO A 256 9.57 17.62 39.21
CA PRO A 256 9.32 18.02 40.60
C PRO A 256 8.70 19.42 40.61
N HIS A 257 7.61 19.60 41.34
CA HIS A 257 6.90 20.88 41.40
C HIS A 257 7.57 21.82 42.43
N GLU A 258 7.90 23.04 42.01
CA GLU A 258 8.50 24.07 42.87
C GLU A 258 7.45 24.69 43.81
N GLY A 259 7.65 24.58 45.14
CA GLY A 259 6.86 25.30 46.14
C GLY A 259 6.35 24.49 47.34
N ALA A 260 6.40 23.15 47.30
CA ALA A 260 6.08 22.29 48.44
C ALA A 260 6.92 21.01 48.44
N THR A 261 7.33 20.55 49.63
CA THR A 261 8.00 19.26 49.80
C THR A 261 7.07 18.12 49.39
N GLN A 262 7.45 17.39 48.32
CA GLN A 262 6.76 16.24 47.69
C GLN A 262 5.52 16.52 46.81
N SER A 263 5.55 17.57 45.99
CA SER A 263 4.60 17.71 44.87
C SER A 263 5.26 17.38 43.52
N TRP A 264 4.57 16.60 42.68
CA TRP A 264 4.97 16.28 41.31
C TRP A 264 4.05 16.97 40.31
N GLU A 265 4.60 17.37 39.17
CA GLU A 265 3.89 18.02 38.08
C GLU A 265 4.03 17.21 36.79
N LEU A 266 2.90 16.92 36.14
CA LEU A 266 2.83 16.44 34.76
C LEU A 266 2.53 17.65 33.87
N ALA A 267 3.59 18.25 33.34
CA ALA A 267 3.48 19.38 32.43
C ALA A 267 3.17 18.87 31.02
N GLY A 268 2.06 19.31 30.43
CA GLY A 268 1.71 18.95 29.05
C GLY A 268 2.70 19.57 28.07
N GLU A 269 3.38 18.73 27.30
CA GLU A 269 4.35 19.16 26.27
C GLU A 269 3.62 19.57 24.99
N ASN A 270 2.61 18.80 24.58
CA ASN A 270 1.79 19.05 23.39
C ASN A 270 0.33 19.43 23.71
N VAL A 271 -0.01 19.56 25.00
CA VAL A 271 -1.33 19.93 25.49
C VAL A 271 -1.25 21.00 26.57
N LEU A 272 -2.26 21.87 26.66
CA LEU A 272 -2.32 22.96 27.64
C LEU A 272 -2.74 22.52 29.04
N SER A 273 -2.82 21.20 29.25
CA SER A 273 -3.21 20.63 30.53
C SER A 273 -1.95 20.33 31.32
N THR A 274 -1.84 20.99 32.48
CA THR A 274 -0.83 20.63 33.50
C THR A 274 -1.55 19.95 34.64
N TYR A 275 -1.02 18.84 35.14
CA TYR A 275 -1.58 18.16 36.30
C TYR A 275 -0.60 18.23 37.45
N ILE A 276 -1.05 18.72 38.61
CA ILE A 276 -0.24 18.75 39.82
C ILE A 276 -0.77 17.68 40.76
N TRP A 277 0.14 16.85 41.28
CA TRP A 277 -0.15 15.90 42.32
C TRP A 277 -0.21 16.61 43.67
N GLN A 278 -1.41 16.71 44.23
CA GLN A 278 -1.66 17.32 45.54
C GLN A 278 -2.72 16.53 46.28
N THR A 279 -2.55 16.31 47.59
CA THR A 279 -3.56 15.65 48.46
C THR A 279 -3.99 14.26 47.97
N GLY A 280 -3.07 13.48 47.40
CA GLY A 280 -3.34 12.11 46.95
C GLY A 280 -4.13 11.99 45.63
N GLN A 281 -4.20 13.05 44.83
CA GLN A 281 -4.89 13.05 43.54
C GLN A 281 -4.25 14.01 42.54
N TRP A 282 -4.38 13.68 41.26
CA TRP A 282 -4.03 14.59 40.16
C TRP A 282 -5.08 15.69 40.04
N ARG A 283 -4.67 16.95 40.21
CA ARG A 283 -5.51 18.12 39.97
C ARG A 283 -5.09 18.79 38.67
N LEU A 284 -6.07 19.07 37.82
CA LEU A 284 -5.85 19.84 36.60
C LEU A 284 -5.63 21.30 36.98
N VAL A 285 -4.45 21.82 36.65
CA VAL A 285 -4.17 23.25 36.62
C VAL A 285 -4.24 23.67 35.15
N ARG A 286 -5.38 24.26 34.76
CA ARG A 286 -5.53 24.83 33.42
C ARG A 286 -4.69 26.09 33.34
N ARG A 287 -3.68 26.10 32.46
CA ARG A 287 -3.15 27.35 31.93
C ARG A 287 -4.07 27.80 30.80
N GLU A 288 -5.01 28.68 31.10
CA GLU A 288 -5.81 29.34 30.05
C GLU A 288 -4.91 30.33 29.32
N ARG A 289 -4.52 29.99 28.08
CA ARG A 289 -3.67 30.86 27.25
C ARG A 289 -4.40 32.12 26.78
N ILE A 290 -5.72 32.09 26.76
CA ILE A 290 -6.63 33.16 26.34
C ILE A 290 -7.94 33.02 27.12
N ASP A 291 -8.60 34.14 27.40
CA ASP A 291 -9.94 34.16 27.99
C ASP A 291 -10.96 33.38 27.13
N ALA A 292 -11.86 32.65 27.78
CA ALA A 292 -12.82 31.77 27.11
C ALA A 292 -13.81 32.53 26.21
N ALA A 293 -14.26 33.73 26.62
CA ALA A 293 -15.18 34.52 25.80
C ALA A 293 -14.48 35.07 24.56
N ALA A 294 -13.23 35.53 24.70
CA ALA A 294 -12.41 35.93 23.56
C ALA A 294 -12.18 34.77 22.59
N PHE A 295 -11.84 33.58 23.09
CA PHE A 295 -11.69 32.38 22.26
C PHE A 295 -12.97 32.00 21.51
N ASP A 296 -14.13 32.04 22.18
CA ASP A 296 -15.41 31.71 21.56
C ASP A 296 -15.77 32.70 20.44
N GLN A 297 -15.46 33.99 20.59
CA GLN A 297 -15.63 35.00 19.53
C GLN A 297 -14.75 34.71 18.31
N ILE A 298 -13.47 34.38 18.55
CA ILE A 298 -12.51 34.03 17.49
C ILE A 298 -12.98 32.79 16.74
N HIS A 299 -13.36 31.73 17.46
CA HIS A 299 -13.84 30.50 16.84
C HIS A 299 -15.14 30.72 16.06
N ALA A 300 -16.09 31.50 16.60
CA ALA A 300 -17.32 31.84 15.90
C ALA A 300 -17.04 32.60 14.59
N ARG A 301 -16.07 33.53 14.59
CA ARG A 301 -15.66 34.26 13.38
C ARG A 301 -15.03 33.33 12.35
N LEU A 302 -14.10 32.46 12.74
CA LEU A 302 -13.49 31.48 11.83
C LEU A 302 -14.53 30.52 11.23
N SER A 303 -15.45 30.00 12.06
CA SER A 303 -16.56 29.15 11.61
C SER A 303 -17.46 29.87 10.61
N ARG A 304 -17.76 31.16 10.83
CA ARG A 304 -18.53 31.99 9.90
C ARG A 304 -17.79 32.18 8.57
N ILE A 305 -16.49 32.43 8.60
CA ILE A 305 -15.65 32.50 7.38
C ILE A 305 -15.76 31.19 6.60
N CYS A 306 -15.61 30.04 7.26
CA CYS A 306 -15.73 28.74 6.61
C CYS A 306 -17.10 28.50 5.96
N LEU A 307 -18.19 28.89 6.63
CA LEU A 307 -19.54 28.78 6.06
C LEU A 307 -19.69 29.62 4.79
N MET A 308 -19.20 30.86 4.81
CA MET A 308 -19.28 31.79 3.67
C MET A 308 -18.41 31.35 2.48
N LEU A 309 -17.30 30.64 2.74
CA LEU A 309 -16.45 30.04 1.70
C LEU A 309 -16.95 28.69 1.18
N GLY A 310 -18.08 28.16 1.70
CA GLY A 310 -18.62 26.85 1.33
C GLY A 310 -17.88 25.65 1.94
N LEU A 311 -17.00 25.89 2.92
CA LEU A 311 -16.19 24.86 3.57
C LEU A 311 -16.93 24.05 4.63
N GLY A 312 -18.03 24.58 5.19
CA GLY A 312 -18.73 23.99 6.32
C GLY A 312 -18.11 24.40 7.67
N ALA A 313 -18.92 24.48 8.73
CA ALA A 313 -18.46 24.90 10.06
C ALA A 313 -17.54 23.87 10.74
N ASP A 314 -17.66 22.60 10.34
CA ASP A 314 -16.86 21.47 10.82
C ASP A 314 -15.42 21.45 10.27
N PHE A 315 -15.11 22.31 9.29
CA PHE A 315 -13.76 22.46 8.76
C PHE A 315 -12.77 23.02 9.79
N VAL A 316 -13.26 23.70 10.82
CA VAL A 316 -12.46 24.22 11.94
C VAL A 316 -12.85 23.57 13.26
N ALA A 317 -11.85 23.16 14.03
CA ALA A 317 -12.07 22.51 15.32
C ALA A 317 -12.14 23.54 16.46
N LYS A 318 -13.11 23.39 17.38
CA LYS A 318 -13.20 24.22 18.59
C LYS A 318 -12.13 23.80 19.62
N SER A 319 -10.89 24.29 19.46
CA SER A 319 -9.81 24.14 20.44
C SER A 319 -8.79 25.26 20.33
N VAL A 320 -8.38 25.87 21.47
CA VAL A 320 -7.31 26.89 21.54
C VAL A 320 -6.01 26.36 20.93
N SER A 321 -5.67 25.10 21.19
CA SER A 321 -4.45 24.48 20.66
C SER A 321 -4.48 24.25 19.15
N ARG A 322 -5.67 24.25 18.53
CA ARG A 322 -5.85 24.05 17.09
C ARG A 322 -6.16 25.34 16.33
N THR A 323 -6.21 26.50 17.00
CA THR A 323 -6.56 27.75 16.32
C THR A 323 -5.55 28.10 15.22
N GLN A 324 -4.26 27.89 15.42
CA GLN A 324 -3.26 28.09 14.36
C GLN A 324 -3.51 27.17 13.17
N GLU A 325 -3.73 25.88 13.45
CA GLU A 325 -4.05 24.88 12.43
C GLU A 325 -5.31 25.26 11.63
N ASN A 326 -6.36 25.72 12.30
CA ASN A 326 -7.60 26.18 11.67
C ASN A 326 -7.36 27.38 10.73
N ILE A 327 -6.57 28.36 11.18
CA ILE A 327 -6.20 29.53 10.37
C ILE A 327 -5.37 29.11 9.16
N ASP A 328 -4.41 28.20 9.36
CA ASP A 328 -3.56 27.64 8.30
C ASP A 328 -4.42 26.95 7.22
N LYS A 329 -5.41 26.13 7.61
CA LYS A 329 -6.35 25.48 6.68
C LYS A 329 -7.12 26.47 5.81
N ILE A 330 -7.71 27.50 6.42
CA ILE A 330 -8.50 28.50 5.69
C ILE A 330 -7.61 29.26 4.70
N ALA A 331 -6.45 29.72 5.16
CA ALA A 331 -5.55 30.49 4.31
C ALA A 331 -4.97 29.64 3.16
N PHE A 332 -4.64 28.37 3.41
CA PHE A 332 -4.21 27.44 2.37
C PHE A 332 -5.31 27.14 1.35
N TYR A 333 -6.55 26.99 1.79
CA TYR A 333 -7.68 26.84 0.86
C TYR A 333 -7.81 28.06 -0.06
N LEU A 334 -7.70 29.28 0.49
CA LEU A 334 -7.77 30.51 -0.29
C LEU A 334 -6.59 30.66 -1.27
N ASP A 335 -5.38 30.29 -0.87
CA ASP A 335 -4.22 30.33 -1.77
C ASP A 335 -4.34 29.30 -2.91
N LEU A 336 -4.89 28.11 -2.61
CA LEU A 336 -5.26 27.13 -3.64
C LEU A 336 -6.33 27.67 -4.59
N ALA A 337 -7.36 28.34 -4.06
CA ALA A 337 -8.40 28.97 -4.87
C ALA A 337 -7.83 30.03 -5.83
N ARG A 338 -6.83 30.80 -5.39
CA ARG A 338 -6.15 31.84 -6.19
C ARG A 338 -5.25 31.26 -7.29
N THR A 339 -4.57 30.16 -7.03
CA THR A 339 -3.45 29.67 -7.87
C THR A 339 -3.85 28.60 -8.88
N GLN A 340 -4.93 27.86 -8.62
CA GLN A 340 -5.32 26.68 -9.41
C GLN A 340 -6.55 26.93 -10.31
N MET A 341 -6.77 28.18 -10.72
CA MET A 341 -7.87 28.52 -11.62
C MET A 341 -7.63 28.04 -13.04
N VAL A 342 -8.69 27.59 -13.72
CA VAL A 342 -8.60 27.20 -15.15
C VAL A 342 -8.26 28.41 -16.02
N LYS A 343 -8.80 29.58 -15.68
CA LYS A 343 -8.47 30.85 -16.31
C LYS A 343 -7.96 31.82 -15.23
N PRO A 344 -6.75 32.38 -15.37
CA PRO A 344 -6.25 33.34 -14.41
C PRO A 344 -7.14 34.58 -14.39
N PRO A 345 -7.54 35.09 -13.20
CA PRO A 345 -8.33 36.30 -13.06
C PRO A 345 -7.54 37.53 -13.52
N ALA A 346 -8.24 38.61 -13.87
CA ALA A 346 -7.61 39.88 -14.19
C ALA A 346 -6.82 40.41 -12.97
N PRO A 347 -5.72 41.15 -13.16
CA PRO A 347 -4.94 41.69 -12.04
C PRO A 347 -5.76 42.57 -11.08
N ASP A 348 -6.75 43.30 -11.60
CA ASP A 348 -7.61 44.23 -10.86
C ASP A 348 -8.91 43.58 -10.35
N ASP A 349 -9.00 42.25 -10.33
CA ASP A 349 -10.20 41.53 -9.89
C ASP A 349 -10.43 41.72 -8.37
N PRO A 350 -11.56 42.31 -7.95
CA PRO A 350 -11.82 42.59 -6.53
C PRO A 350 -11.88 41.32 -5.68
N ALA A 351 -12.33 40.19 -6.25
CA ALA A 351 -12.38 38.91 -5.57
C ALA A 351 -10.97 38.32 -5.35
N LEU A 352 -10.02 38.58 -6.26
CA LEU A 352 -8.61 38.21 -6.10
C LEU A 352 -7.94 39.04 -5.01
N ALA A 353 -8.19 40.36 -4.99
CA ALA A 353 -7.67 41.28 -3.98
C ALA A 353 -8.24 40.95 -2.58
N ALA A 354 -9.55 40.68 -2.48
CA ALA A 354 -10.20 40.29 -1.23
C ALA A 354 -9.63 38.98 -0.67
N ALA A 355 -9.41 37.96 -1.51
CA ALA A 355 -8.80 36.72 -1.06
C ALA A 355 -7.35 36.92 -0.58
N ALA A 356 -6.57 37.78 -1.24
CA ALA A 356 -5.21 38.11 -0.82
C ALA A 356 -5.18 38.86 0.52
N SER A 357 -6.06 39.86 0.68
CA SER A 357 -6.21 40.64 1.91
C SER A 357 -6.69 39.78 3.08
N LEU A 358 -7.64 38.87 2.85
CA LEU A 358 -8.09 37.92 3.85
C LEU A 358 -6.97 36.99 4.34
N ILE A 359 -6.10 36.51 3.43
CA ILE A 359 -4.91 35.72 3.80
C ILE A 359 -3.95 36.53 4.69
N ASP A 360 -3.72 37.81 4.37
CA ASP A 360 -2.86 38.69 5.19
C ASP A 360 -3.44 38.91 6.60
N LYS A 361 -4.73 39.23 6.70
CA LYS A 361 -5.41 39.40 8.00
C LYS A 361 -5.40 38.12 8.83
N LEU A 362 -5.63 36.96 8.20
CA LEU A 362 -5.53 35.66 8.86
C LEU A 362 -4.10 35.40 9.41
N ALA A 363 -3.06 35.79 8.67
CA ALA A 363 -1.68 35.69 9.15
C ALA A 363 -1.43 36.55 10.41
N ARG A 364 -2.03 37.75 10.50
CA ARG A 364 -1.95 38.59 11.71
C ARG A 364 -2.67 37.97 12.90
N VAL A 365 -3.86 37.38 12.68
CA VAL A 365 -4.60 36.65 13.72
C VAL A 365 -3.82 35.43 14.22
N ARG A 366 -3.06 34.77 13.33
CA ARG A 366 -2.26 33.58 13.66
C ARG A 366 -1.11 33.87 14.63
N ALA A 367 -0.42 35.01 14.47
CA ALA A 367 0.85 35.29 15.15
C ALA A 367 0.77 35.24 16.70
N PRO A 368 -0.24 35.84 17.37
CA PRO A 368 -0.36 35.78 18.83
C PRO A 368 -0.49 34.36 19.40
N PHE A 369 -1.01 33.41 18.62
CA PHE A 369 -1.15 32.01 19.07
C PHE A 369 0.17 31.24 19.12
N SER A 370 1.29 31.84 18.70
CA SER A 370 2.63 31.28 18.91
C SER A 370 3.21 31.60 20.29
N ALA A 371 2.68 32.61 20.99
CA ALA A 371 3.19 33.04 22.28
C ALA A 371 2.65 32.17 23.44
N PRO A 372 3.42 31.90 24.52
CA PRO A 372 2.97 31.13 25.68
C PRO A 372 1.67 31.67 26.30
N MET A 373 1.51 33.00 26.34
CA MET A 373 0.28 33.71 26.71
C MET A 373 -0.22 34.54 25.53
N ILE A 374 -1.52 34.50 25.27
CA ILE A 374 -2.15 35.18 24.14
C ILE A 374 -2.81 36.46 24.66
N ASN A 375 -2.45 37.59 24.05
CA ASN A 375 -3.13 38.85 24.32
C ASN A 375 -4.51 38.85 23.62
N ALA A 376 -5.57 38.67 24.41
CA ALA A 376 -6.95 38.60 23.92
C ALA A 376 -7.38 39.87 23.18
N ASP A 377 -6.93 41.05 23.59
CA ASP A 377 -7.29 42.32 22.95
C ASP A 377 -6.64 42.45 21.57
N THR A 378 -5.39 42.02 21.44
CA THR A 378 -4.68 42.02 20.15
C THR A 378 -5.35 41.09 19.15
N VAL A 379 -5.76 39.89 19.58
CA VAL A 379 -6.43 38.93 18.68
C VAL A 379 -7.85 39.39 18.34
N SER A 380 -8.58 39.92 19.31
CA SER A 380 -9.94 40.46 19.10
C SER A 380 -9.93 41.66 18.15
N ALA A 381 -8.92 42.54 18.25
CA ALA A 381 -8.74 43.62 17.29
C ALA A 381 -8.46 43.07 15.88
N ALA A 382 -7.49 42.16 15.73
CA ALA A 382 -7.12 41.61 14.43
C ALA A 382 -8.27 40.84 13.75
N ILE A 383 -9.07 40.09 14.51
CA ILE A 383 -10.20 39.33 13.95
C ILE A 383 -11.37 40.25 13.54
N SER A 384 -11.50 41.42 14.17
CA SER A 384 -12.53 42.41 13.85
C SER A 384 -12.28 43.15 12.52
N GLU A 385 -11.03 43.21 12.06
CA GLU A 385 -10.65 43.79 10.77
C GLU A 385 -11.13 42.97 9.57
N ILE A 386 -11.48 41.69 9.79
CA ILE A 386 -12.01 40.80 8.74
C ILE A 386 -13.50 41.09 8.60
N THR A 387 -13.93 41.64 7.45
CA THR A 387 -15.33 42.01 7.20
C THR A 387 -16.09 40.91 6.45
N ASP A 388 -17.41 40.84 6.60
CA ASP A 388 -18.23 39.87 5.85
C ASP A 388 -18.25 40.12 4.34
N GLU A 389 -18.13 41.38 3.92
CA GLU A 389 -18.05 41.76 2.51
C GLU A 389 -16.78 41.21 1.85
N GLU A 390 -15.64 41.33 2.52
CA GLU A 390 -14.36 40.78 2.05
C GLU A 390 -14.39 39.26 1.95
N VAL A 391 -14.98 38.59 2.94
CA VAL A 391 -15.14 37.13 2.95
C VAL A 391 -16.09 36.67 1.83
N THR A 392 -17.14 37.44 1.56
CA THR A 392 -18.08 37.15 0.46
C THR A 392 -17.38 37.28 -0.89
N ALA A 393 -16.64 38.37 -1.12
CA ALA A 393 -15.85 38.56 -2.34
C ALA A 393 -14.78 37.48 -2.53
N ALA A 394 -14.10 37.05 -1.45
CA ALA A 394 -13.21 35.89 -1.50
C ALA A 394 -13.96 34.57 -1.79
N GLY A 395 -15.20 34.44 -1.33
CA GLY A 395 -16.11 33.34 -1.65
C GLY A 395 -16.50 33.28 -3.13
N GLU A 396 -16.71 34.42 -3.77
CA GLU A 396 -16.95 34.50 -5.22
C GLU A 396 -15.75 33.96 -6.00
N LEU A 397 -14.52 34.36 -5.61
CA LEU A 397 -13.29 33.78 -6.15
C LEU A 397 -13.30 32.25 -5.97
N ALA A 398 -13.71 31.80 -4.79
CA ALA A 398 -13.73 30.41 -4.41
C ALA A 398 -14.83 29.58 -5.12
N SER A 399 -15.77 30.20 -5.82
CA SER A 399 -16.81 29.51 -6.57
C SER A 399 -16.43 29.19 -8.03
N ARG A 400 -15.33 29.76 -8.53
CA ARG A 400 -14.94 29.69 -9.95
C ARG A 400 -14.42 28.29 -10.34
N PRO A 401 -14.49 27.92 -11.65
CA PRO A 401 -13.95 26.65 -12.15
C PRO A 401 -12.43 26.55 -11.96
N ARG A 402 -11.97 25.40 -11.47
CA ARG A 402 -10.60 25.21 -10.98
C ARG A 402 -10.08 23.80 -11.27
N HIS A 403 -8.75 23.67 -11.39
CA HIS A 403 -8.09 22.38 -11.60
C HIS A 403 -8.01 21.58 -10.30
N LYS A 404 -8.39 20.30 -10.36
CA LYS A 404 -8.19 19.37 -9.24
C LYS A 404 -6.72 19.09 -9.01
N ILE A 405 -6.34 19.02 -7.74
CA ILE A 405 -4.99 18.60 -7.34
C ILE A 405 -4.96 17.10 -7.14
N ASN A 406 -3.89 16.45 -7.58
CA ASN A 406 -3.74 15.01 -7.46
C ASN A 406 -3.44 14.58 -6.01
N GLU A 407 -4.46 14.11 -5.30
CA GLU A 407 -4.34 13.62 -3.92
C GLU A 407 -3.37 12.45 -3.76
N LYS A 408 -3.20 11.63 -4.79
CA LYS A 408 -2.30 10.46 -4.71
C LYS A 408 -0.85 10.90 -4.53
N LEU A 409 -0.44 12.01 -5.15
CA LEU A 409 0.91 12.54 -4.99
C LEU A 409 1.12 13.00 -3.53
N ILE A 410 0.15 13.69 -2.93
CA ILE A 410 0.24 14.14 -1.53
C ILE A 410 0.28 12.94 -0.58
N GLN A 411 -0.51 11.89 -0.85
CA GLN A 411 -0.47 10.65 -0.07
C GLN A 411 0.85 9.91 -0.21
N ASN A 412 1.49 9.92 -1.39
CA ASN A 412 2.80 9.34 -1.60
C ASN A 412 3.89 10.11 -0.83
N ASP A 413 3.87 11.44 -0.92
CA ASP A 413 4.74 12.33 -0.17
C ASP A 413 4.58 12.12 1.35
N LEU A 414 3.34 12.02 1.85
CA LEU A 414 3.05 11.73 3.26
C LEU A 414 3.56 10.35 3.67
N LYS A 415 3.39 9.32 2.83
CA LYS A 415 3.93 7.97 3.09
C LYS A 415 5.45 8.01 3.16
N TYR A 416 6.09 8.76 2.27
CA TYR A 416 7.54 8.92 2.26
C TYR A 416 8.02 9.54 3.58
N ILE A 417 7.48 10.70 3.99
CA ILE A 417 7.83 11.31 5.28
C ILE A 417 7.51 10.40 6.47
N THR A 418 6.40 9.66 6.41
CA THR A 418 6.03 8.71 7.49
C THR A 418 7.01 7.54 7.58
N HIS A 419 7.43 6.99 6.45
CA HIS A 419 8.42 5.92 6.36
C HIS A 419 9.77 6.38 6.96
N LEU A 420 10.21 7.59 6.61
CA LEU A 420 11.40 8.21 7.18
C LEU A 420 11.33 8.33 8.73
N ILE A 421 10.14 8.55 9.31
CA ILE A 421 9.97 8.68 10.77
C ILE A 421 9.86 7.32 11.47
N ASP A 422 9.10 6.39 10.88
CA ASP A 422 8.65 5.18 11.54
C ASP A 422 9.59 3.96 11.30
N GLU A 423 10.57 4.04 10.39
CA GLU A 423 11.48 2.95 10.01
C GLU A 423 12.99 3.36 10.08
N ASP A 424 13.87 2.38 10.34
CA ASP A 424 15.34 2.56 10.23
C ASP A 424 15.69 3.04 8.81
N THR A 425 15.99 4.32 8.65
CA THR A 425 16.22 4.92 7.33
C THR A 425 17.70 4.81 6.94
N ASP A 426 18.01 4.35 5.73
CA ASP A 426 19.37 4.38 5.19
C ASP A 426 19.62 5.55 4.21
N ALA A 427 20.89 5.79 3.85
CA ALA A 427 21.22 6.84 2.89
C ALA A 427 20.64 6.59 1.48
N ASN A 428 20.24 5.36 1.14
CA ASN A 428 19.54 5.09 -0.11
C ASN A 428 18.05 5.43 0.00
N ASP A 429 17.40 5.32 1.15
CA ASP A 429 16.01 5.75 1.32
C ASP A 429 15.88 7.28 1.30
N LEU A 430 16.90 7.96 1.81
CA LEU A 430 17.02 9.42 1.83
C LEU A 430 17.51 9.97 0.47
N LEU A 431 18.65 9.44 -0.01
CA LEU A 431 19.38 9.69 -1.26
C LEU A 431 18.63 9.32 -2.54
N ALA A 432 18.07 8.11 -2.53
CA ALA A 432 17.63 7.18 -3.57
C ALA A 432 18.40 7.00 -4.88
N ASP A 433 19.07 8.01 -5.42
CA ASP A 433 19.96 7.83 -6.58
C ASP A 433 21.13 8.81 -6.59
N GLY A 434 22.13 8.53 -7.42
CA GLY A 434 23.32 9.37 -7.56
C GLY A 434 23.03 10.77 -8.08
N LEU A 435 22.00 10.96 -8.90
CA LEU A 435 21.62 12.30 -9.38
C LEU A 435 21.09 13.18 -8.23
N THR A 436 20.20 12.64 -7.42
CA THR A 436 19.64 13.33 -6.25
C THR A 436 20.72 13.56 -5.20
N THR A 437 21.63 12.60 -5.03
CA THR A 437 22.81 12.75 -4.17
C THR A 437 23.72 13.87 -4.66
N ALA A 438 24.04 13.92 -5.96
CA ALA A 438 24.87 14.98 -6.54
C ALA A 438 24.22 16.36 -6.36
N ARG A 439 22.91 16.47 -6.60
CA ARG A 439 22.17 17.71 -6.34
C ARG A 439 22.28 18.13 -4.88
N PHE A 440 21.99 17.22 -3.95
CA PHE A 440 22.04 17.51 -2.52
C PHE A 440 23.43 17.98 -2.10
N LEU A 441 24.48 17.28 -2.52
CA LEU A 441 25.86 17.64 -2.20
C LEU A 441 26.25 18.99 -2.82
N HIS A 442 25.83 19.27 -4.06
CA HIS A 442 26.10 20.53 -4.73
C HIS A 442 25.52 21.75 -4.00
N VAL A 443 24.31 21.60 -3.44
CA VAL A 443 23.64 22.67 -2.67
C VAL A 443 24.19 22.76 -1.23
N THR A 444 24.65 21.64 -0.66
CA THR A 444 25.04 21.57 0.75
C THR A 444 26.51 21.91 0.99
N PHE A 445 27.39 21.59 0.04
CA PHE A 445 28.83 21.82 0.19
C PHE A 445 29.17 23.30 0.33
N ARG A 446 29.99 23.59 1.34
CA ARG A 446 30.49 24.93 1.62
C ARG A 446 31.82 25.20 0.93
N SER A 447 32.70 24.20 0.87
CA SER A 447 34.01 24.31 0.25
C SER A 447 33.93 24.21 -1.27
N ASP A 448 34.67 25.10 -1.96
CA ASP A 448 34.78 25.06 -3.42
C ASP A 448 35.54 23.81 -3.90
N ASP A 449 36.49 23.29 -3.11
CA ASP A 449 37.21 22.04 -3.40
C ASP A 449 36.25 20.83 -3.35
N SER A 450 35.33 20.77 -2.38
CA SER A 450 34.28 19.74 -2.32
C SER A 450 33.36 19.78 -3.53
N ARG A 451 32.99 20.99 -4.00
CA ARG A 451 32.18 21.18 -5.22
C ARG A 451 32.95 20.78 -6.48
N ALA A 452 34.24 21.10 -6.56
CA ALA A 452 35.10 20.69 -7.67
C ALA A 452 35.24 19.17 -7.74
N ASN A 453 35.40 18.50 -6.59
CA ASN A 453 35.45 17.03 -6.53
C ASN A 453 34.14 16.39 -6.95
N LEU A 454 33.00 16.96 -6.53
CA LEU A 454 31.69 16.52 -7.00
C LEU A 454 31.54 16.70 -8.52
N ALA A 455 31.98 17.83 -9.06
CA ALA A 455 31.96 18.10 -10.49
C ALA A 455 32.79 17.06 -11.27
N SER A 456 33.99 16.74 -10.79
CA SER A 456 34.85 15.70 -11.37
C SER A 456 34.18 14.32 -11.37
N VAL A 457 33.49 13.96 -10.29
CA VAL A 457 32.81 12.67 -10.14
C VAL A 457 31.51 12.58 -10.93
N ALA A 458 30.82 13.71 -11.15
CA ALA A 458 29.62 13.79 -11.99
C ALA A 458 29.93 13.65 -13.50
N GLY A 459 31.18 13.40 -13.87
CA GLY A 459 31.63 13.25 -15.25
C GLY A 459 31.64 14.60 -15.99
N ASN A 460 31.49 14.55 -17.32
CA ASN A 460 31.55 15.75 -18.16
C ASN A 460 30.27 16.60 -18.13
N ILE A 461 29.30 16.29 -17.25
CA ILE A 461 28.01 17.00 -17.17
C ILE A 461 28.20 18.51 -16.95
N PRO A 462 29.01 18.97 -15.96
CA PRO A 462 29.18 20.40 -15.71
C PRO A 462 29.82 21.13 -16.89
N ASP A 463 30.86 20.56 -17.49
CA ASP A 463 31.61 21.18 -18.59
C ASP A 463 30.76 21.27 -19.87
N LEU A 464 30.07 20.18 -20.22
CA LEU A 464 29.16 20.18 -21.37
C LEU A 464 27.98 21.13 -21.15
N PHE A 465 27.44 21.19 -19.94
CA PHE A 465 26.34 22.10 -19.61
C PHE A 465 26.78 23.57 -19.68
N ASN A 466 27.93 23.91 -19.08
CA ASN A 466 28.45 25.27 -19.09
C ASN A 466 28.80 25.72 -20.52
N GLY A 467 29.41 24.85 -21.33
CA GLY A 467 29.68 25.13 -22.74
C GLY A 467 28.40 25.42 -23.55
N LEU A 468 27.30 24.71 -23.28
CA LEU A 468 26.00 24.99 -23.90
C LEU A 468 25.34 26.26 -23.34
N ALA A 469 25.47 26.52 -22.04
CA ALA A 469 24.92 27.71 -21.41
C ALA A 469 25.62 28.98 -21.92
N GLU A 470 26.92 28.91 -22.24
CA GLU A 470 27.68 30.04 -22.80
C GLU A 470 27.19 30.47 -24.18
N GLN A 471 26.68 29.51 -24.98
CA GLN A 471 26.07 29.77 -26.30
C GLN A 471 24.72 30.50 -26.21
N LEU A 472 24.10 30.56 -25.03
CA LEU A 472 22.84 31.22 -24.79
C LEU A 472 23.02 32.68 -24.34
N SER A 473 22.07 33.53 -24.75
CA SER A 473 22.00 34.91 -24.25
C SER A 473 21.75 34.93 -22.74
N ALA A 474 22.21 35.98 -22.04
CA ALA A 474 22.17 36.06 -20.58
C ALA A 474 20.77 35.87 -19.97
N CYS A 475 19.70 36.27 -20.68
CA CYS A 475 18.32 36.08 -20.24
C CYS A 475 17.76 34.66 -20.47
N GLN A 476 18.45 33.85 -21.28
CA GLN A 476 18.08 32.46 -21.59
C GLN A 476 18.92 31.43 -20.84
N ARG A 477 20.00 31.86 -20.17
CA ARG A 477 20.87 30.97 -19.39
C ARG A 477 20.13 30.36 -18.21
N ILE A 478 20.24 29.04 -18.07
CA ILE A 478 19.76 28.29 -16.91
C ILE A 478 20.97 28.00 -16.01
N SER A 479 20.82 28.17 -14.69
CA SER A 479 21.89 27.82 -13.74
C SER A 479 22.07 26.30 -13.63
N PHE A 480 23.28 25.84 -13.32
CA PHE A 480 23.57 24.42 -13.14
C PHE A 480 22.73 23.79 -12.01
N GLU A 481 22.53 24.52 -10.91
CA GLU A 481 21.62 24.13 -9.83
C GLU A 481 20.22 23.82 -10.36
N ARG A 482 19.63 24.74 -11.14
CA ARG A 482 18.28 24.59 -11.72
C ARG A 482 18.21 23.45 -12.73
N PHE A 483 19.30 23.17 -13.44
CA PHE A 483 19.42 21.99 -14.29
C PHE A 483 19.37 20.70 -13.46
N LEU A 484 20.13 20.60 -12.36
CA LEU A 484 20.12 19.43 -11.48
C LEU A 484 18.76 19.22 -10.78
N GLU A 485 17.96 20.28 -10.57
CA GLU A 485 16.62 20.15 -9.99
C GLU A 485 15.62 19.44 -10.92
N ALA A 486 15.74 19.64 -12.23
CA ALA A 486 14.81 19.10 -13.23
C ALA A 486 15.49 18.89 -14.60
N PRO A 487 16.44 17.93 -14.71
CA PRO A 487 17.29 17.82 -15.89
C PRO A 487 16.51 17.54 -17.16
N GLY A 488 15.46 16.71 -17.12
CA GLY A 488 14.63 16.46 -18.30
C GLY A 488 13.90 17.71 -18.83
N ALA A 489 13.39 18.56 -17.94
CA ALA A 489 12.72 19.81 -18.34
C ALA A 489 13.72 20.83 -18.88
N ALA A 490 14.89 20.95 -18.22
CA ALA A 490 15.98 21.80 -18.67
C ALA A 490 16.52 21.37 -20.04
N LEU A 491 16.80 20.08 -20.24
CA LEU A 491 17.23 19.53 -21.53
C LEU A 491 16.19 19.75 -22.63
N THR A 492 14.90 19.57 -22.33
CA THR A 492 13.82 19.86 -23.29
C THR A 492 13.79 21.33 -23.69
N HIS A 493 13.99 22.23 -22.72
CA HIS A 493 14.04 23.67 -22.98
C HIS A 493 15.26 24.06 -23.81
N LEU A 494 16.45 23.56 -23.44
CA LEU A 494 17.70 23.79 -24.18
C LEU A 494 17.62 23.23 -25.60
N ARG A 495 17.06 22.03 -25.79
CA ARG A 495 16.84 21.40 -27.11
C ARG A 495 15.91 22.24 -28.00
N LYS A 496 14.94 22.95 -27.41
CA LYS A 496 14.09 23.92 -28.15
C LYS A 496 14.84 25.18 -28.55
N LEU A 497 15.68 25.72 -27.66
CA LEU A 497 16.45 26.94 -27.93
C LEU A 497 17.59 26.72 -28.93
N LEU A 498 18.25 25.56 -28.85
CA LEU A 498 19.43 25.19 -29.63
C LEU A 498 19.12 24.24 -30.79
N ALA A 499 17.84 24.12 -31.20
CA ALA A 499 17.36 23.17 -32.20
C ALA A 499 18.03 23.26 -33.58
N LYS A 500 18.77 24.35 -33.85
CA LYS A 500 19.43 24.63 -35.13
C LYS A 500 20.94 24.32 -35.13
N ASP A 501 21.51 23.99 -33.98
CA ASP A 501 22.93 23.68 -33.83
C ASP A 501 23.11 22.17 -33.58
N ALA A 502 23.71 21.49 -34.56
CA ALA A 502 23.90 20.04 -34.52
C ALA A 502 24.89 19.60 -33.44
N ASP A 503 25.93 20.41 -33.18
CA ASP A 503 26.92 20.14 -32.14
C ASP A 503 26.31 20.35 -30.75
N ALA A 504 25.45 21.37 -30.61
CA ALA A 504 24.69 21.59 -29.39
C ALA A 504 23.72 20.43 -29.08
N ILE A 505 23.03 19.90 -30.10
CA ILE A 505 22.15 18.73 -29.94
C ILE A 505 22.95 17.49 -29.54
N ALA A 506 24.11 17.24 -30.16
CA ALA A 506 24.98 16.12 -29.79
C ALA A 506 25.48 16.22 -28.34
N ASN A 507 25.81 17.43 -27.88
CA ASN A 507 26.18 17.66 -26.49
C ASN A 507 24.99 17.49 -25.53
N LEU A 508 23.77 17.89 -25.91
CA LEU A 508 22.56 17.63 -25.13
C LEU A 508 22.29 16.13 -24.97
N ASP A 509 22.47 15.33 -26.03
CA ASP A 509 22.31 13.87 -25.99
C ASP A 509 23.38 13.21 -25.09
N ARG A 510 24.61 13.73 -25.11
CA ARG A 510 25.68 13.31 -24.19
C ARG A 510 25.32 13.60 -22.74
N ILE A 511 24.86 14.82 -22.44
CA ILE A 511 24.40 15.19 -21.09
C ILE A 511 23.23 14.29 -20.66
N GLU A 512 22.27 14.02 -21.54
CA GLU A 512 21.14 13.13 -21.24
C GLU A 512 21.60 11.72 -20.87
N ASN A 513 22.60 11.18 -21.58
CA ASN A 513 23.19 9.88 -21.27
C ASN A 513 23.98 9.88 -19.95
N GLU A 514 24.78 10.91 -19.69
CA GLU A 514 25.54 11.03 -18.43
C GLU A 514 24.61 11.20 -17.22
N VAL A 515 23.54 11.99 -17.35
CA VAL A 515 22.49 12.11 -16.32
C VAL A 515 21.84 10.74 -16.05
N ARG A 516 21.60 9.94 -17.09
CA ARG A 516 21.06 8.58 -16.95
C ARG A 516 22.04 7.66 -16.21
N ILE A 517 23.33 7.74 -16.48
CA ILE A 517 24.38 6.98 -15.78
C ILE A 517 24.46 7.41 -14.31
N LEU A 518 24.48 8.71 -14.06
CA LEU A 518 24.51 9.26 -12.70
C LEU A 518 23.29 8.83 -11.88
N LYS A 519 22.10 8.77 -12.49
CA LYS A 519 20.88 8.25 -11.86
C LYS A 519 20.92 6.75 -11.55
N GLN A 520 21.71 5.96 -12.28
CA GLN A 520 21.90 4.54 -11.99
C GLN A 520 22.94 4.28 -10.89
N THR A 521 23.77 5.28 -10.57
CA THR A 521 24.79 5.19 -9.51
C THR A 521 24.12 5.19 -8.14
N ARG A 522 24.55 4.31 -7.24
CA ARG A 522 24.04 4.29 -5.86
C ARG A 522 24.56 5.49 -5.07
N PRO A 523 23.76 6.10 -4.17
CA PRO A 523 24.19 7.23 -3.33
C PRO A 523 25.55 7.04 -2.65
N LYS A 524 25.76 5.91 -1.97
CA LYS A 524 27.04 5.61 -1.29
C LYS A 524 28.21 5.42 -2.24
N GLU A 525 27.97 4.93 -3.44
CA GLU A 525 29.00 4.78 -4.47
C GLU A 525 29.46 6.15 -4.96
N LEU A 526 28.53 7.09 -5.17
CA LEU A 526 28.85 8.47 -5.52
C LEU A 526 29.63 9.16 -4.40
N ILE A 527 29.15 9.07 -3.16
CA ILE A 527 29.82 9.65 -1.98
C ILE A 527 31.26 9.12 -1.88
N ARG A 528 31.45 7.81 -2.02
CA ARG A 528 32.78 7.18 -2.01
C ARG A 528 33.68 7.74 -3.11
N LYS A 529 33.16 7.94 -4.33
CA LYS A 529 33.92 8.53 -5.43
C LYS A 529 34.34 9.96 -5.11
N VAL A 530 33.44 10.79 -4.56
CA VAL A 530 33.74 12.19 -4.16
C VAL A 530 34.83 12.23 -3.07
N VAL A 531 34.72 11.37 -2.06
CA VAL A 531 35.73 11.28 -0.98
C VAL A 531 37.08 10.79 -1.49
N SER A 532 37.13 10.00 -2.56
CA SER A 532 38.37 9.43 -3.11
C SER A 532 39.19 10.38 -3.99
N VAL A 533 38.65 11.55 -4.35
CA VAL A 533 39.39 12.54 -5.14
C VAL A 533 40.39 13.27 -4.22
N PRO A 534 41.69 13.34 -4.56
CA PRO A 534 42.70 14.00 -3.72
C PRO A 534 42.44 15.51 -3.60
N PHE A 535 42.67 16.05 -2.41
CA PHE A 535 42.37 17.44 -2.06
C PHE A 535 43.61 18.34 -2.12
N THR A 536 43.41 19.60 -2.50
CA THR A 536 44.46 20.62 -2.62
C THR A 536 44.68 21.42 -1.34
N VAL A 537 43.62 21.72 -0.56
CA VAL A 537 43.69 22.46 0.70
C VAL A 537 42.65 21.92 1.71
N GLU A 538 43.06 21.63 2.96
CA GLU A 538 42.11 21.29 4.04
C GLU A 538 41.78 22.56 4.86
N ASP A 539 40.67 23.23 4.54
CA ASP A 539 40.10 24.32 5.33
C ASP A 539 38.94 23.85 6.23
N LYS A 540 38.37 24.76 7.03
CA LYS A 540 37.30 24.43 7.98
C LYS A 540 36.01 23.97 7.27
N ASP A 541 35.65 24.63 6.17
CA ASP A 541 34.46 24.29 5.41
C ASP A 541 34.61 22.91 4.74
N PHE A 542 35.82 22.56 4.32
CA PHE A 542 36.15 21.24 3.83
C PHE A 542 36.04 20.16 4.91
N ALA A 543 36.52 20.43 6.13
CA ALA A 543 36.39 19.50 7.25
C ALA A 543 34.91 19.22 7.59
N ASP A 544 34.05 20.25 7.55
CA ASP A 544 32.61 20.13 7.75
C ASP A 544 31.95 19.31 6.61
N ASP A 545 32.34 19.56 5.35
CA ASP A 545 31.84 18.80 4.19
C ASP A 545 32.29 17.33 4.21
N LYS A 546 33.53 17.06 4.67
CA LYS A 546 34.09 15.71 4.83
C LYS A 546 33.41 14.96 5.96
N ALA A 547 33.10 15.63 7.08
CA ALA A 547 32.31 15.06 8.16
C ALA A 547 30.92 14.63 7.67
N LEU A 548 30.24 15.52 6.94
CA LEU A 548 28.96 15.23 6.29
C LEU A 548 29.03 14.00 5.37
N LEU A 549 30.05 13.92 4.49
CA LEU A 549 30.20 12.77 3.59
C LEU A 549 30.45 11.47 4.34
N ASN A 550 31.26 11.51 5.40
CA ASN A 550 31.54 10.35 6.24
C ASN A 550 30.28 9.87 6.97
N GLU A 551 29.47 10.79 7.49
CA GLU A 551 28.20 10.47 8.15
C GLU A 551 27.18 9.87 7.17
N LEU A 552 26.99 10.48 6.00
CA LEU A 552 26.12 9.94 4.95
C LEU A 552 26.59 8.57 4.46
N PHE A 553 27.90 8.34 4.38
CA PHE A 553 28.46 7.05 4.02
C PHE A 553 28.26 6.00 5.14
N ALA A 554 28.48 6.39 6.38
CA ALA A 554 28.32 5.58 7.59
C ALA A 554 26.84 5.29 7.93
N MET A 555 25.90 6.08 7.38
CA MET A 555 24.46 5.93 7.55
C MET A 555 23.97 4.58 6.97
N GLN A 556 24.04 3.53 7.80
CA GLN A 556 23.41 2.23 7.55
C GLN A 556 22.10 2.08 8.33
N LYS A 557 21.99 2.73 9.50
CA LYS A 557 20.87 2.69 10.46
C LYS A 557 20.87 3.90 11.43
N ALA A 558 21.15 5.10 10.96
CA ALA A 558 21.11 6.27 11.84
C ALA A 558 19.68 6.78 11.95
N GLU A 559 19.20 7.06 13.16
CA GLU A 559 17.92 7.74 13.33
C GLU A 559 18.05 9.17 12.75
N LEU A 560 17.02 9.70 12.11
CA LEU A 560 17.06 11.06 11.51
C LEU A 560 17.44 12.16 12.51
N LYS A 561 17.25 11.91 13.81
CA LYS A 561 17.64 12.79 14.91
C LYS A 561 19.17 12.92 15.08
N ASP A 562 19.93 11.93 14.61
CA ASP A 562 21.38 11.83 14.77
C ASP A 562 22.15 12.48 13.59
N LEU A 563 21.42 12.93 12.56
CA LEU A 563 22.00 13.66 11.44
C LEU A 563 22.28 15.11 11.85
N PRO A 564 23.49 15.67 11.61
CA PRO A 564 23.81 17.07 11.94
C PRO A 564 23.29 18.03 10.87
N PHE A 565 22.05 17.83 10.46
CA PHE A 565 21.34 18.76 9.59
C PHE A 565 20.67 19.82 10.44
N ASP A 566 20.71 21.07 9.97
CA ASP A 566 19.75 22.06 10.41
C ASP A 566 18.43 21.89 9.65
N ALA A 567 17.40 22.61 10.05
CA ALA A 567 16.09 22.51 9.40
C ALA A 567 16.14 22.84 7.89
N GLU A 568 17.03 23.76 7.50
CA GLU A 568 17.21 24.17 6.11
C GLU A 568 17.78 23.03 5.25
N ARG A 569 18.89 22.41 5.69
CA ARG A 569 19.51 21.26 5.03
C ARG A 569 18.56 20.06 4.94
N MET A 570 17.77 19.83 5.98
CA MET A 570 16.79 18.74 5.98
C MET A 570 15.69 18.98 4.93
N VAL A 571 15.17 20.20 4.81
CA VAL A 571 14.18 20.51 3.77
C VAL A 571 14.78 20.45 2.36
N ASP A 572 16.03 20.92 2.18
CA ASP A 572 16.74 20.82 0.90
C ASP A 572 16.93 19.38 0.43
N LEU A 573 17.09 18.45 1.37
CA LEU A 573 17.16 17.02 1.12
C LEU A 573 15.82 16.41 0.71
N LEU A 574 14.72 16.88 1.30
CA LEU A 574 13.38 16.30 1.10
C LEU A 574 12.68 16.82 -0.16
N ILE A 575 12.77 18.11 -0.48
CA ILE A 575 12.11 18.76 -1.63
C ILE A 575 12.25 17.96 -2.95
N PRO A 576 13.43 17.45 -3.34
CA PRO A 576 13.62 16.67 -4.57
C PRO A 576 12.74 15.43 -4.67
N ARG A 577 12.45 14.80 -3.53
CA ARG A 577 11.69 13.54 -3.41
C ARG A 577 10.19 13.77 -3.46
N LEU A 578 9.75 14.97 -3.13
CA LEU A 578 8.35 15.34 -3.08
C LEU A 578 7.86 15.67 -4.49
N SER A 579 6.66 15.18 -4.79
CA SER A 579 6.06 15.28 -6.12
C SER A 579 4.73 16.05 -6.11
N SER A 580 4.21 16.31 -4.92
CA SER A 580 2.90 16.92 -4.73
C SER A 580 2.95 18.42 -4.49
N TYR A 581 1.78 19.00 -4.24
CA TYR A 581 1.66 20.38 -3.79
C TYR A 581 2.43 20.68 -2.48
N ALA A 582 2.75 19.66 -1.68
CA ALA A 582 3.61 19.81 -0.51
C ALA A 582 5.03 20.27 -0.88
N ARG A 583 5.55 19.87 -2.05
CA ARG A 583 6.83 20.38 -2.57
C ARG A 583 6.80 21.88 -2.77
N GLU A 584 5.79 22.39 -3.47
CA GLU A 584 5.64 23.84 -3.73
C GLU A 584 5.61 24.63 -2.41
N ARG A 585 4.95 24.09 -1.38
CA ARG A 585 4.92 24.70 -0.05
C ARG A 585 6.29 24.78 0.61
N LEU A 586 7.03 23.67 0.58
CA LEU A 586 8.37 23.63 1.15
C LEU A 586 9.36 24.50 0.37
N ASP A 587 9.22 24.62 -0.94
CA ASP A 587 10.01 25.54 -1.75
C ASP A 587 9.80 27.00 -1.31
N ILE A 588 8.57 27.42 -0.97
CA ILE A 588 8.29 28.78 -0.47
C ILE A 588 8.87 28.98 0.93
N ILE A 589 8.72 27.97 1.81
CA ILE A 589 9.29 28.00 3.17
C ILE A 589 10.81 28.14 3.10
N ARG A 590 11.45 27.35 2.24
CA ARG A 590 12.89 27.42 1.96
C ARG A 590 13.30 28.80 1.44
N ALA A 591 12.54 29.37 0.51
CA ALA A 591 12.82 30.72 -0.01
C ALA A 591 12.75 31.79 1.10
N ALA A 592 11.79 31.67 2.02
CA ALA A 592 11.67 32.55 3.17
C ALA A 592 12.88 32.46 4.11
N TRP A 593 13.41 31.25 4.38
CA TRP A 593 14.64 31.07 5.16
C TRP A 593 15.87 31.72 4.52
N LYS A 594 15.95 31.70 3.19
CA LYS A 594 17.00 32.36 2.39
C LYS A 594 16.79 33.88 2.26
N GLY A 595 15.98 34.50 3.13
CA GLY A 595 15.72 35.94 3.15
C GLY A 595 14.87 36.45 1.98
N ARG A 596 14.17 35.56 1.27
CA ARG A 596 13.32 35.87 0.11
C ARG A 596 11.86 35.44 0.36
N PRO A 597 11.18 35.99 1.39
CA PRO A 597 9.78 35.66 1.65
C PRO A 597 8.89 36.13 0.49
N ASP A 598 7.90 35.32 0.12
CA ASP A 598 6.93 35.68 -0.90
C ASP A 598 5.82 36.56 -0.28
N PRO A 599 5.72 37.86 -0.64
CA PRO A 599 4.72 38.76 -0.07
C PRO A 599 3.29 38.34 -0.44
N LYS A 600 3.09 37.51 -1.47
CA LYS A 600 1.75 37.02 -1.86
C LYS A 600 1.27 35.86 -0.99
N ARG A 601 2.17 35.27 -0.19
CA ARG A 601 1.93 34.07 0.62
C ARG A 601 2.47 34.25 2.05
N PRO A 602 1.95 35.22 2.83
CA PRO A 602 2.47 35.58 4.15
C PRO A 602 2.41 34.44 5.17
N MET A 603 1.46 33.52 5.01
CA MET A 603 1.35 32.32 5.84
C MET A 603 2.56 31.38 5.74
N SER A 604 3.14 31.25 4.55
CA SER A 604 4.33 30.42 4.36
C SER A 604 5.52 30.96 5.14
N SER A 605 5.67 32.29 5.23
CA SER A 605 6.72 32.93 6.02
C SER A 605 6.52 32.69 7.52
N ALA A 606 5.28 32.79 8.02
CA ALA A 606 4.96 32.53 9.43
C ALA A 606 5.17 31.05 9.83
N ILE A 607 4.94 30.12 8.90
CA ILE A 607 5.24 28.69 9.10
C ILE A 607 6.75 28.45 9.00
N ALA A 608 7.44 29.14 8.09
CA ALA A 608 8.87 29.04 7.94
C ALA A 608 9.60 29.42 9.24
N GLU A 609 9.23 30.54 9.88
CA GLU A 609 9.82 30.95 11.17
C GLU A 609 9.70 29.86 12.24
N GLN A 610 8.53 29.23 12.36
CA GLN A 610 8.31 28.15 13.34
C GLN A 610 9.13 26.89 13.05
N LEU A 611 9.32 26.55 11.78
CA LEU A 611 10.05 25.35 11.38
C LEU A 611 11.56 25.56 11.43
N ARG A 612 12.05 26.81 11.37
CA ARG A 612 13.48 27.13 11.27
C ARG A 612 14.27 26.70 12.50
N GLU A 613 13.67 26.83 13.68
CA GLU A 613 14.33 26.58 14.97
C GLU A 613 14.23 25.12 15.43
N LEU A 614 13.51 24.27 14.70
CA LEU A 614 13.32 22.86 15.08
C LEU A 614 14.56 22.02 14.74
N ALA A 615 14.93 21.13 15.68
CA ALA A 615 15.91 20.09 15.40
C ALA A 615 15.35 19.07 14.37
N PRO A 616 16.19 18.35 13.60
CA PRO A 616 15.76 17.34 12.62
C PRO A 616 14.71 16.35 13.13
N GLY A 617 14.91 15.82 14.34
CA GLY A 617 13.98 14.87 14.97
C GLY A 617 12.60 15.45 15.28
N GLU A 618 12.49 16.78 15.43
CA GLU A 618 11.23 17.49 15.69
C GLU A 618 10.60 18.06 14.41
N LEU A 619 11.45 18.44 13.45
CA LEU A 619 11.06 18.92 12.14
C LEU A 619 10.27 17.86 11.37
N MET A 620 10.73 16.61 11.35
CA MET A 620 10.08 15.54 10.58
C MET A 620 8.62 15.28 11.03
N PRO A 621 8.32 15.12 12.33
CA PRO A 621 6.94 15.11 12.82
C PRO A 621 6.15 16.38 12.48
N ALA A 622 6.78 17.56 12.51
CA ALA A 622 6.12 18.81 12.13
C ALA A 622 5.75 18.83 10.63
N LEU A 623 6.65 18.36 9.76
CA LEU A 623 6.40 18.20 8.32
C LEU A 623 5.30 17.18 8.05
N ARG A 624 5.27 16.06 8.78
CA ARG A 624 4.17 15.06 8.70
C ARG A 624 2.82 15.71 9.02
N ARG A 625 2.75 16.53 10.08
CA ARG A 625 1.54 17.29 10.45
C ARG A 625 1.15 18.28 9.35
N LEU A 626 2.12 19.01 8.80
CA LEU A 626 1.89 19.95 7.69
C LEU A 626 1.35 19.22 6.45
N MET A 627 1.88 18.05 6.09
CA MET A 627 1.39 17.26 4.96
C MET A 627 -0.02 16.72 5.17
N LEU A 628 -0.35 16.29 6.39
CA LEU A 628 -1.72 15.89 6.75
C LEU A 628 -2.70 17.05 6.59
N LEU A 629 -2.30 18.24 7.05
CA LEU A 629 -3.08 19.47 6.91
C LEU A 629 -3.28 19.86 5.44
N VAL A 630 -2.23 19.79 4.63
CA VAL A 630 -2.30 20.02 3.18
C VAL A 630 -3.23 18.99 2.53
N LEU A 631 -3.13 17.71 2.88
CA LEU A 631 -4.00 16.65 2.34
C LEU A 631 -5.48 16.89 2.69
N GLU A 632 -5.77 17.24 3.94
CA GLU A 632 -7.13 17.55 4.40
C GLU A 632 -7.70 18.76 3.64
N THR A 633 -6.91 19.82 3.51
CA THR A 633 -7.29 21.05 2.79
C THR A 633 -7.51 20.76 1.31
N VAL A 634 -6.63 19.99 0.67
CA VAL A 634 -6.74 19.61 -0.75
C VAL A 634 -7.95 18.71 -1.00
N ARG A 635 -8.26 17.76 -0.10
CA ARG A 635 -9.49 16.96 -0.21
C ARG A 635 -10.73 17.84 -0.19
N ARG A 636 -10.78 18.81 0.73
CA ARG A 636 -11.90 19.75 0.81
C ARG A 636 -11.97 20.63 -0.44
N TYR A 637 -10.83 21.15 -0.88
CA TYR A 637 -10.70 21.91 -2.12
C TYR A 637 -11.20 21.13 -3.34
N ASN A 638 -10.76 19.88 -3.51
CA ASN A 638 -11.15 19.02 -4.63
C ASN A 638 -12.64 18.68 -4.63
N ALA A 639 -13.21 18.46 -3.43
CA ALA A 639 -14.65 18.23 -3.27
C ALA A 639 -15.49 19.43 -3.73
N LEU A 640 -14.95 20.65 -3.60
CA LEU A 640 -15.59 21.90 -4.01
C LEU A 640 -15.18 22.38 -5.40
N SER A 641 -14.20 21.73 -6.04
CA SER A 641 -13.76 22.06 -7.40
C SER A 641 -14.63 21.36 -8.46
N VAL A 642 -15.18 22.16 -9.37
CA VAL A 642 -15.85 21.66 -10.58
C VAL A 642 -14.77 21.44 -11.64
N SER A 643 -14.49 20.19 -11.99
CA SER A 643 -13.59 19.88 -13.11
C SER A 643 -14.18 20.45 -14.41
N PRO A 644 -13.37 21.04 -15.31
CA PRO A 644 -13.82 21.24 -16.68
C PRO A 644 -14.13 19.86 -17.27
N ALA A 645 -15.27 19.74 -17.96
CA ALA A 645 -15.58 18.56 -18.73
C ALA A 645 -14.40 18.31 -19.68
N SER A 646 -13.60 17.28 -19.42
CA SER A 646 -12.58 16.87 -20.36
C SER A 646 -13.31 16.29 -21.55
N ASP A 647 -13.10 16.88 -22.73
CA ASP A 647 -13.39 16.29 -24.04
C ASP A 647 -12.52 15.03 -24.24
N ALA A 648 -12.70 14.04 -23.37
CA ALA A 648 -12.20 12.70 -23.56
C ALA A 648 -13.24 12.02 -24.43
N GLU A 649 -12.92 11.93 -25.73
CA GLU A 649 -13.54 11.10 -26.77
C GLU A 649 -14.15 9.82 -26.19
N HIS A 650 -15.38 9.93 -25.70
CA HIS A 650 -16.27 8.81 -25.47
C HIS A 650 -17.20 8.83 -26.66
N GLY A 651 -16.98 7.86 -27.55
CA GLY A 651 -17.85 7.59 -28.68
C GLY A 651 -19.31 7.64 -28.23
N GLY A 652 -20.07 8.44 -28.98
CA GLY A 652 -21.51 8.63 -28.95
C GLY A 652 -22.26 8.08 -27.74
N LYS A 653 -22.63 8.97 -26.81
CA LYS A 653 -23.95 8.97 -26.19
C LYS A 653 -24.27 10.38 -25.70
N GLN A 654 -25.17 11.01 -26.45
CA GLN A 654 -26.04 12.15 -26.15
C GLN A 654 -25.66 13.03 -24.94
N VAL A 655 -25.48 14.32 -25.24
CA VAL A 655 -25.61 15.44 -24.29
C VAL A 655 -26.82 15.18 -23.38
N ARG A 656 -26.58 14.73 -22.14
CA ARG A 656 -27.65 14.52 -21.15
C ARG A 656 -28.17 15.90 -20.76
N ALA A 657 -29.46 16.15 -20.98
CA ALA A 657 -30.11 17.36 -20.49
C ALA A 657 -29.94 17.43 -18.96
N ALA A 658 -29.32 18.49 -18.46
CA ALA A 658 -29.00 18.62 -17.05
C ALA A 658 -30.25 19.01 -16.24
N LEU A 659 -30.57 18.23 -15.20
CA LEU A 659 -31.56 18.62 -14.20
C LEU A 659 -31.16 19.95 -13.52
N PRO A 660 -32.13 20.76 -13.05
CA PRO A 660 -31.86 21.95 -12.24
C PRO A 660 -31.00 21.65 -11.00
N ALA A 661 -30.11 22.58 -10.65
CA ALA A 661 -29.10 22.38 -9.60
C ALA A 661 -29.70 22.14 -8.20
N ASP A 662 -30.82 22.77 -7.89
CA ASP A 662 -31.62 22.59 -6.67
C ASP A 662 -32.21 21.18 -6.58
N VAL A 663 -32.74 20.66 -7.70
CA VAL A 663 -33.26 19.29 -7.80
C VAL A 663 -32.12 18.29 -7.62
N VAL A 664 -30.97 18.51 -8.25
CA VAL A 664 -29.77 17.67 -8.10
C VAL A 664 -29.29 17.67 -6.64
N MET A 665 -29.24 18.82 -5.98
CA MET A 665 -28.88 18.92 -4.56
C MET A 665 -29.88 18.17 -3.67
N ASN A 666 -31.18 18.28 -3.94
CA ASN A 666 -32.21 17.55 -3.20
C ASN A 666 -32.06 16.03 -3.36
N ILE A 667 -31.87 15.55 -4.60
CA ILE A 667 -31.62 14.13 -4.87
C ILE A 667 -30.36 13.64 -4.14
N ARG A 668 -29.25 14.40 -4.20
CA ARG A 668 -28.00 14.07 -3.48
C ARG A 668 -28.20 14.01 -1.96
N GLY A 669 -28.94 14.96 -1.40
CA GLY A 669 -29.28 14.94 0.02
C GLY A 669 -30.11 13.72 0.41
N ARG A 670 -31.07 13.32 -0.43
CA ARG A 670 -31.91 12.12 -0.24
C ARG A 670 -31.08 10.84 -0.35
N LEU A 671 -30.19 10.74 -1.33
CA LEU A 671 -29.23 9.63 -1.47
C LEU A 671 -28.31 9.50 -0.26
N GLY A 672 -27.73 10.61 0.20
CA GLY A 672 -26.86 10.61 1.37
C GLY A 672 -27.57 10.17 2.65
N ARG A 673 -28.83 10.61 2.86
CA ARG A 673 -29.68 10.17 3.97
C ARG A 673 -30.09 8.70 3.83
N ALA A 674 -30.42 8.24 2.63
CA ALA A 674 -30.72 6.84 2.39
C ALA A 674 -29.52 5.95 2.73
N CYS A 675 -28.31 6.30 2.28
CA CYS A 675 -27.09 5.55 2.59
C CYS A 675 -26.80 5.47 4.11
N LEU A 676 -27.13 6.53 4.86
CA LEU A 676 -27.05 6.52 6.32
C LEU A 676 -28.10 5.59 6.94
N ALA A 677 -29.35 5.67 6.49
CA ALA A 677 -30.43 4.79 6.96
C ALA A 677 -30.16 3.31 6.67
N LEU A 678 -29.50 3.03 5.54
CA LEU A 678 -29.10 1.68 5.13
C LEU A 678 -27.89 1.13 5.91
N GLY A 679 -27.15 1.97 6.66
CA GLY A 679 -25.93 1.56 7.37
C GLY A 679 -24.68 1.39 6.49
N VAL A 680 -24.77 1.65 5.18
CA VAL A 680 -23.61 1.55 4.24
C VAL A 680 -22.66 2.74 4.34
N GLY A 681 -23.11 3.86 4.90
CA GLY A 681 -22.33 5.09 5.08
C GLY A 681 -22.27 5.96 3.81
N ARG A 682 -21.88 7.24 3.97
CA ARG A 682 -21.81 8.20 2.85
C ARG A 682 -20.75 7.85 1.81
N SER A 683 -19.72 7.10 2.18
CA SER A 683 -18.67 6.63 1.26
C SER A 683 -19.15 5.57 0.25
N PHE A 684 -20.41 5.13 0.33
CA PHE A 684 -21.01 4.22 -0.65
C PHE A 684 -21.33 4.91 -1.99
N ILE A 685 -21.59 6.22 -1.95
CA ILE A 685 -21.85 7.05 -3.13
C ILE A 685 -20.59 7.83 -3.52
N ASP A 686 -20.41 8.07 -4.82
CA ASP A 686 -19.30 8.86 -5.33
C ASP A 686 -19.66 10.35 -5.39
N ASP A 687 -18.75 11.24 -5.01
CA ASP A 687 -19.04 12.67 -4.79
C ASP A 687 -18.85 13.58 -6.03
N TYR A 688 -18.55 13.03 -7.21
CA TYR A 688 -18.33 13.83 -8.42
C TYR A 688 -19.64 14.25 -9.12
N ALA A 689 -19.59 15.31 -9.94
CA ALA A 689 -20.76 15.94 -10.59
C ALA A 689 -21.63 14.91 -11.37
N ASP A 690 -20.98 14.08 -12.17
CA ASP A 690 -21.64 13.12 -13.06
C ASP A 690 -22.02 11.79 -12.39
N ALA A 691 -21.73 11.65 -11.08
CA ALA A 691 -21.97 10.40 -10.35
C ALA A 691 -23.45 10.12 -10.07
N LEU A 692 -24.34 11.10 -10.26
CA LEU A 692 -25.73 11.03 -9.78
C LEU A 692 -26.47 9.76 -10.24
N VAL A 693 -26.47 9.50 -11.54
CA VAL A 693 -27.11 8.31 -12.14
C VAL A 693 -26.43 7.04 -11.65
N GLY A 694 -25.10 7.02 -11.58
CA GLY A 694 -24.33 5.88 -11.06
C GLY A 694 -24.64 5.57 -9.60
N ASN A 695 -24.81 6.60 -8.76
CA ASN A 695 -25.16 6.47 -7.35
C ASN A 695 -26.59 5.96 -7.16
N LEU A 696 -27.54 6.42 -7.97
CA LEU A 696 -28.91 5.89 -7.99
C LEU A 696 -28.91 4.41 -8.36
N LEU A 697 -28.18 4.03 -9.41
CA LEU A 697 -28.03 2.63 -9.82
C LEU A 697 -27.42 1.74 -8.72
N LYS A 698 -26.41 2.24 -7.98
CA LYS A 698 -25.82 1.48 -6.86
C LYS A 698 -26.85 1.18 -5.78
N LEU A 699 -27.67 2.18 -5.44
CA LEU A 699 -28.69 2.07 -4.41
C LEU A 699 -29.84 1.16 -4.84
N GLU A 700 -30.31 1.30 -6.07
CA GLU A 700 -31.32 0.42 -6.66
C GLU A 700 -30.86 -1.04 -6.66
N TYR A 701 -29.62 -1.29 -7.09
CA TYR A 701 -29.06 -2.64 -7.10
C TYR A 701 -28.95 -3.21 -5.68
N PHE A 702 -28.56 -2.40 -4.69
CA PHE A 702 -28.55 -2.80 -3.29
C PHE A 702 -29.94 -3.22 -2.80
N LEU A 703 -30.99 -2.43 -3.09
CA LEU A 703 -32.37 -2.75 -2.71
C LEU A 703 -32.90 -3.99 -3.44
N ARG A 704 -32.51 -4.22 -4.70
CA ARG A 704 -32.84 -5.45 -5.44
C ARG A 704 -32.18 -6.68 -4.81
N ILE A 705 -30.96 -6.58 -4.27
CA ILE A 705 -30.32 -7.68 -3.51
C ILE A 705 -31.14 -7.99 -2.25
N VAL A 706 -31.59 -6.96 -1.53
CA VAL A 706 -32.45 -7.13 -0.34
C VAL A 706 -33.75 -7.87 -0.68
N LEU A 707 -34.37 -7.51 -1.80
CA LEU A 707 -35.62 -8.12 -2.26
C LEU A 707 -35.45 -9.53 -2.84
N GLY A 708 -34.22 -10.02 -2.99
CA GLY A 708 -33.94 -11.27 -3.70
C GLY A 708 -34.21 -11.19 -5.22
N GLU A 709 -34.36 -9.98 -5.76
CA GLU A 709 -34.69 -9.69 -7.16
C GLU A 709 -33.43 -9.43 -8.02
N ALA A 710 -32.23 -9.42 -7.40
CA ALA A 710 -30.96 -9.27 -8.11
C ALA A 710 -30.44 -10.59 -8.69
N ASP A 711 -29.61 -10.50 -9.74
CA ASP A 711 -28.99 -11.65 -10.42
C ASP A 711 -28.15 -12.55 -9.50
N ALA A 712 -27.75 -12.05 -8.33
CA ALA A 712 -26.94 -12.75 -7.34
C ALA A 712 -27.72 -13.79 -6.50
N LYS A 713 -28.99 -14.07 -6.82
CA LYS A 713 -29.88 -15.08 -6.22
C LYS A 713 -29.73 -15.20 -4.69
N ASN A 714 -30.40 -14.32 -3.95
CA ASN A 714 -30.45 -14.35 -2.49
C ASN A 714 -31.90 -14.54 -2.00
N GLU A 715 -32.09 -15.26 -0.90
CA GLU A 715 -33.42 -15.41 -0.29
C GLU A 715 -33.82 -14.13 0.44
N CYS A 716 -35.00 -13.60 0.10
CA CYS A 716 -35.56 -12.44 0.79
C CYS A 716 -36.21 -12.87 2.12
N LEU A 717 -35.66 -12.39 3.24
CA LEU A 717 -36.17 -12.65 4.60
C LEU A 717 -37.10 -11.55 5.14
N LEU A 718 -37.44 -10.56 4.31
CA LEU A 718 -38.37 -9.51 4.72
C LEU A 718 -39.80 -10.05 4.78
N ASP A 719 -40.59 -9.56 5.75
CA ASP A 719 -42.03 -9.78 5.80
C ASP A 719 -42.73 -9.03 4.65
N ASP A 720 -44.01 -9.31 4.42
CA ASP A 720 -44.75 -8.73 3.30
C ASP A 720 -44.77 -7.20 3.35
N SER A 721 -44.94 -6.62 4.54
CA SER A 721 -44.89 -5.17 4.77
C SER A 721 -43.50 -4.58 4.46
N GLY A 722 -42.43 -5.22 4.92
CA GLY A 722 -41.06 -4.80 4.63
C GLY A 722 -40.70 -4.93 3.15
N ARG A 723 -41.19 -5.98 2.48
CA ARG A 723 -41.03 -6.18 1.03
C ARG A 723 -41.75 -5.10 0.23
N GLU A 724 -42.99 -4.78 0.60
CA GLU A 724 -43.79 -3.75 -0.04
C GLU A 724 -43.14 -2.36 0.08
N LEU A 725 -42.73 -1.97 1.29
CA LEU A 725 -42.03 -0.71 1.53
C LEU A 725 -40.72 -0.62 0.72
N THR A 726 -39.93 -1.70 0.70
CA THR A 726 -38.65 -1.74 -0.03
C THR A 726 -38.87 -1.63 -1.55
N ARG A 727 -39.92 -2.26 -2.10
CA ARG A 727 -40.30 -2.12 -3.51
C ARG A 727 -40.79 -0.72 -3.86
N GLU A 728 -41.59 -0.12 -2.98
CA GLU A 728 -42.10 1.23 -3.20
C GLU A 728 -40.96 2.25 -3.23
N VAL A 729 -40.01 2.14 -2.28
CA VAL A 729 -38.80 2.96 -2.27
C VAL A 729 -37.94 2.72 -3.52
N LEU A 730 -37.74 1.46 -3.93
CA LEU A 730 -37.02 1.13 -5.16
C LEU A 730 -37.66 1.81 -6.38
N LYS A 731 -38.98 1.73 -6.54
CA LYS A 731 -39.73 2.37 -7.63
C LYS A 731 -39.53 3.88 -7.64
N ARG A 732 -39.52 4.54 -6.47
CA ARG A 732 -39.27 6.00 -6.39
C ARG A 732 -37.83 6.36 -6.78
N PHE A 733 -36.83 5.55 -6.43
CA PHE A 733 -35.47 5.75 -6.92
C PHE A 733 -35.34 5.55 -8.43
N GLU A 734 -36.03 4.56 -9.00
CA GLU A 734 -36.10 4.36 -10.45
C GLU A 734 -36.75 5.54 -11.17
N THR A 735 -37.83 6.11 -10.62
CA THR A 735 -38.44 7.36 -11.14
C THR A 735 -37.44 8.51 -11.13
N ILE A 736 -36.68 8.68 -10.05
CA ILE A 736 -35.66 9.72 -9.93
C ILE A 736 -34.51 9.49 -10.92
N ARG A 737 -34.04 8.26 -11.10
CA ARG A 737 -33.00 7.91 -12.07
C ARG A 737 -33.46 8.20 -13.49
N ASN A 738 -34.66 7.76 -13.86
CA ASN A 738 -35.20 7.99 -15.20
C ASN A 738 -35.30 9.50 -15.49
N ALA A 739 -35.74 10.30 -14.52
CA ALA A 739 -35.77 11.76 -14.61
C ALA A 739 -34.36 12.39 -14.72
N ALA A 740 -33.36 11.84 -14.01
CA ALA A 740 -31.97 12.27 -14.11
C ALA A 740 -31.29 11.90 -15.43
N GLU A 741 -31.73 10.81 -16.08
CA GLU A 741 -31.25 10.40 -17.40
C GLU A 741 -31.91 11.17 -18.54
N SER A 742 -33.21 11.47 -18.43
CA SER A 742 -33.97 12.24 -19.43
C SER A 742 -33.85 13.77 -19.28
N GLY A 743 -33.41 14.24 -18.10
CA GLY A 743 -33.38 15.66 -17.76
C GLY A 743 -34.77 16.29 -17.54
N THR A 744 -35.83 15.48 -17.44
CA THR A 744 -37.21 15.97 -17.33
C THR A 744 -37.62 16.16 -15.87
N VAL A 745 -38.04 17.37 -15.54
CA VAL A 745 -38.67 17.68 -14.24
C VAL A 745 -40.19 17.61 -14.41
N GLY A 746 -40.82 16.59 -13.84
CA GLY A 746 -42.27 16.38 -13.87
C GLY A 746 -42.87 16.16 -12.48
N ASP A 747 -44.19 16.00 -12.40
CA ASP A 747 -44.90 15.76 -11.13
C ASP A 747 -44.46 14.46 -10.45
N ASP A 748 -44.17 13.42 -11.25
CA ASP A 748 -43.67 12.12 -10.77
C ASP A 748 -42.34 12.25 -10.00
N LEU A 749 -41.44 13.14 -10.44
CA LEU A 749 -40.17 13.40 -9.76
C LEU A 749 -40.40 14.10 -8.42
N HIS A 750 -41.31 15.08 -8.39
CA HIS A 750 -41.67 15.79 -7.17
C HIS A 750 -42.37 14.86 -6.17
N GLU A 751 -43.25 13.99 -6.64
CA GLU A 751 -43.92 12.98 -5.80
C GLU A 751 -42.91 11.99 -5.23
N ALA A 752 -41.97 11.48 -6.05
CA ALA A 752 -40.91 10.60 -5.59
C ALA A 752 -40.01 11.26 -4.53
N LEU A 753 -39.64 12.52 -4.72
CA LEU A 753 -38.86 13.29 -3.74
C LEU A 753 -39.63 13.60 -2.45
N LYS A 754 -40.95 13.84 -2.55
CA LYS A 754 -41.85 14.02 -1.39
C LYS A 754 -42.03 12.73 -0.60
N PHE A 755 -42.06 11.59 -1.29
CA PHE A 755 -42.17 10.27 -0.66
C PHE A 755 -40.90 9.91 0.12
N LEU A 756 -39.71 10.18 -0.44
CA LEU A 756 -38.41 9.85 0.19
C LEU A 756 -38.00 10.82 1.33
N LYS A 757 -38.96 11.21 2.18
CA LYS A 757 -38.70 11.97 3.40
C LYS A 757 -37.98 11.13 4.46
N ASP A 758 -37.45 11.83 5.46
CA ASP A 758 -36.59 11.24 6.48
C ASP A 758 -37.33 10.18 7.30
N GLU A 759 -38.64 10.35 7.53
CA GLU A 759 -39.53 9.37 8.17
C GLU A 759 -39.58 8.05 7.37
N ARG A 760 -39.84 8.11 6.06
CA ARG A 760 -39.89 6.92 5.20
C ARG A 760 -38.53 6.24 5.04
N LEU A 761 -37.45 7.02 4.96
CA LEU A 761 -36.10 6.47 4.93
C LEU A 761 -35.73 5.81 6.27
N ALA A 762 -36.22 6.32 7.40
CA ALA A 762 -36.04 5.71 8.71
C ALA A 762 -36.83 4.41 8.86
N GLU A 763 -38.08 4.36 8.38
CA GLU A 763 -38.88 3.12 8.29
C GLU A 763 -38.16 2.05 7.47
N LEU A 764 -37.63 2.43 6.30
CA LEU A 764 -36.80 1.55 5.48
C LEU A 764 -35.57 1.07 6.25
N GLY A 765 -34.87 1.97 6.94
CA GLY A 765 -33.74 1.62 7.80
C GLY A 765 -34.10 0.55 8.84
N MET A 766 -35.26 0.70 9.50
CA MET A 766 -35.77 -0.27 10.48
C MET A 766 -36.07 -1.64 9.86
N VAL A 767 -36.76 -1.69 8.72
CA VAL A 767 -37.00 -2.94 7.98
C VAL A 767 -35.68 -3.65 7.66
N LEU A 768 -34.66 -2.86 7.34
CA LEU A 768 -33.36 -3.33 6.90
C LEU A 768 -32.41 -3.70 8.04
N THR A 769 -32.70 -3.38 9.29
CA THR A 769 -31.92 -3.89 10.45
C THR A 769 -32.11 -5.39 10.71
N ARG A 770 -33.08 -6.02 10.04
CA ARG A 770 -33.39 -7.44 10.22
C ARG A 770 -32.31 -8.36 9.62
N PRO A 771 -32.13 -9.60 10.15
CA PRO A 771 -31.14 -10.55 9.63
C PRO A 771 -31.32 -10.86 8.15
N ARG A 772 -30.21 -11.09 7.44
CA ARG A 772 -30.20 -11.33 5.99
C ARG A 772 -29.24 -12.46 5.62
N HIS A 773 -29.53 -13.16 4.53
CA HIS A 773 -28.60 -14.14 3.99
C HIS A 773 -27.42 -13.46 3.29
N LEU A 774 -26.22 -14.03 3.46
CA LEU A 774 -25.03 -13.60 2.75
C LEU A 774 -25.11 -14.06 1.31
N VAL A 775 -24.77 -13.17 0.38
CA VAL A 775 -24.56 -13.52 -1.02
C VAL A 775 -23.20 -14.21 -1.14
N ASP A 776 -23.10 -15.30 -1.90
CA ASP A 776 -21.81 -15.93 -2.18
C ASP A 776 -20.91 -14.98 -3.00
N VAL A 777 -19.68 -14.82 -2.53
CA VAL A 777 -18.68 -13.89 -3.09
C VAL A 777 -17.52 -14.64 -3.72
N GLU A 778 -17.39 -15.94 -3.47
CA GLU A 778 -16.24 -16.73 -3.91
C GLU A 778 -16.21 -16.87 -5.42
N THR A 779 -17.34 -17.21 -6.03
CA THR A 779 -17.53 -17.25 -7.49
C THR A 779 -17.21 -15.91 -8.16
N LEU A 780 -17.63 -14.79 -7.56
CA LEU A 780 -17.34 -13.45 -8.08
C LEU A 780 -15.85 -13.09 -8.00
N ARG A 781 -15.17 -13.47 -6.91
CA ARG A 781 -13.72 -13.24 -6.77
C ARG A 781 -12.94 -14.03 -7.80
N ASN A 782 -13.34 -15.28 -8.05
CA ASN A 782 -12.70 -16.12 -9.05
C ASN A 782 -12.86 -15.53 -10.45
N ASP A 783 -14.06 -15.05 -10.80
CA ASP A 783 -14.29 -14.40 -12.10
C ASP A 783 -13.50 -13.09 -12.26
N VAL A 784 -13.38 -12.26 -11.21
CA VAL A 784 -12.52 -11.05 -11.24
C VAL A 784 -11.06 -11.45 -11.45
N ALA A 785 -10.58 -12.49 -10.77
CA ALA A 785 -9.22 -12.99 -10.93
C ALA A 785 -8.97 -13.51 -12.36
N THR A 786 -9.91 -14.28 -12.91
CA THR A 786 -9.85 -14.78 -14.29
C THR A 786 -9.81 -13.64 -15.31
N LEU A 787 -10.69 -12.65 -15.20
CA LEU A 787 -10.68 -11.47 -16.10
C LEU A 787 -9.41 -10.64 -15.96
N ARG A 788 -8.85 -10.54 -14.75
CA ARG A 788 -7.59 -9.86 -14.51
C ARG A 788 -6.43 -10.61 -15.16
N GLN A 789 -6.36 -11.93 -15.00
CA GLN A 789 -5.36 -12.77 -15.65
C GLN A 789 -5.43 -12.62 -17.17
N LEU A 790 -6.62 -12.74 -17.77
CA LEU A 790 -6.81 -12.59 -19.22
C LEU A 790 -6.50 -11.17 -19.75
N SER A 791 -6.36 -10.17 -18.86
CA SER A 791 -5.96 -8.80 -19.22
C SER A 791 -4.44 -8.55 -19.12
N GLU A 792 -3.65 -9.54 -18.71
CA GLU A 792 -2.18 -9.43 -18.61
C GLU A 792 -1.51 -9.31 -19.99
N SER A 793 -0.37 -8.64 -20.04
CA SER A 793 0.42 -8.44 -21.26
C SER A 793 1.21 -9.68 -21.69
N CYS A 794 1.37 -10.66 -20.81
CA CYS A 794 2.23 -11.84 -21.02
C CYS A 794 1.48 -13.12 -20.62
N LEU A 795 0.72 -13.68 -21.57
CA LEU A 795 -0.04 -14.92 -21.40
C LEU A 795 0.60 -16.09 -22.14
N THR A 796 0.38 -17.28 -21.60
CA THR A 796 0.68 -18.57 -22.24
C THR A 796 -0.62 -19.30 -22.50
N ILE A 797 -0.64 -20.28 -23.40
CA ILE A 797 -1.87 -21.01 -23.74
C ILE A 797 -2.46 -21.77 -22.53
N ASP A 798 -1.61 -22.27 -21.65
CA ASP A 798 -2.03 -22.91 -20.41
C ASP A 798 -2.69 -21.91 -19.45
N LYS A 799 -2.22 -20.65 -19.42
CA LYS A 799 -2.86 -19.58 -18.63
C LYS A 799 -4.19 -19.11 -19.22
N VAL A 800 -4.38 -19.19 -20.54
CA VAL A 800 -5.64 -18.78 -21.18
C VAL A 800 -6.74 -19.81 -20.92
N PHE A 801 -6.43 -21.10 -21.08
CA PHE A 801 -7.43 -22.17 -21.00
C PHE A 801 -7.46 -22.90 -19.64
N ALA A 802 -6.41 -22.81 -18.84
CA ALA A 802 -6.19 -23.50 -17.54
C ALA A 802 -6.19 -25.04 -17.57
N SER A 803 -6.95 -25.68 -18.47
CA SER A 803 -6.97 -27.14 -18.61
C SER A 803 -7.14 -27.60 -20.06
N PRO A 804 -6.63 -28.81 -20.40
CA PRO A 804 -6.87 -29.44 -21.69
C PRO A 804 -8.36 -29.67 -22.00
N GLY A 805 -9.17 -29.92 -20.97
CA GLY A 805 -10.62 -30.08 -21.09
C GLY A 805 -11.31 -28.81 -21.58
N ARG A 806 -10.99 -27.65 -20.97
CA ARG A 806 -11.54 -26.35 -21.37
C ARG A 806 -11.08 -25.95 -22.78
N PHE A 807 -9.82 -26.25 -23.12
CA PHE A 807 -9.29 -26.05 -24.47
C PHE A 807 -10.07 -26.88 -25.51
N LEU A 808 -10.34 -28.17 -25.26
CA LEU A 808 -11.10 -29.01 -26.17
C LEU A 808 -12.56 -28.55 -26.34
N LEU A 809 -13.21 -28.09 -25.27
CA LEU A 809 -14.55 -27.48 -25.34
C LEU A 809 -14.55 -26.23 -26.22
N PHE A 810 -13.57 -25.35 -26.02
CA PHE A 810 -13.38 -24.16 -26.84
C PHE A 810 -13.17 -24.52 -28.32
N MET A 811 -12.24 -25.43 -28.61
CA MET A 811 -11.97 -25.85 -29.98
C MET A 811 -13.20 -26.49 -30.63
N ASN A 812 -13.97 -27.31 -29.91
CA ASN A 812 -15.19 -27.92 -30.45
C ASN A 812 -16.26 -26.89 -30.85
N SER A 813 -16.31 -25.74 -30.17
CA SER A 813 -17.24 -24.65 -30.46
C SER A 813 -16.73 -23.65 -31.50
N CYS A 814 -15.41 -23.54 -31.68
CA CYS A 814 -14.79 -22.51 -32.52
C CYS A 814 -14.32 -22.98 -33.90
N VAL A 815 -14.01 -24.27 -34.06
CA VAL A 815 -13.59 -24.81 -35.37
C VAL A 815 -14.78 -25.01 -36.30
N GLU A 816 -14.58 -24.79 -37.58
CA GLU A 816 -15.65 -24.81 -38.58
C GLU A 816 -15.65 -26.11 -39.38
N SER A 817 -14.46 -26.54 -39.82
CA SER A 817 -14.25 -27.68 -40.71
C SER A 817 -14.64 -29.01 -40.09
N LYS A 818 -15.18 -29.91 -40.91
CA LYS A 818 -15.61 -31.25 -40.47
C LYS A 818 -14.42 -32.09 -40.01
N GLU A 819 -13.27 -31.92 -40.64
CA GLU A 819 -12.02 -32.63 -40.39
C GLU A 819 -11.42 -32.23 -39.04
N MET A 820 -11.42 -30.93 -38.72
CA MET A 820 -10.94 -30.44 -37.41
C MET A 820 -11.90 -30.85 -36.29
N LYS A 821 -13.22 -30.77 -36.52
CA LYS A 821 -14.24 -31.29 -35.58
C LYS A 821 -14.08 -32.78 -35.31
N ARG A 822 -13.80 -33.59 -36.34
CA ARG A 822 -13.52 -35.02 -36.18
C ARG A 822 -12.31 -35.25 -35.28
N THR A 823 -11.26 -34.46 -35.46
CA THR A 823 -10.03 -34.54 -34.65
C THR A 823 -10.31 -34.22 -33.19
N VAL A 824 -10.99 -33.10 -32.89
CA VAL A 824 -11.41 -32.75 -31.51
C VAL A 824 -12.34 -33.81 -30.92
N SER A 825 -13.26 -34.35 -31.72
CA SER A 825 -14.19 -35.39 -31.31
C SER A 825 -13.51 -36.69 -30.89
N THR A 826 -12.31 -37.02 -31.38
CA THR A 826 -11.58 -38.21 -30.92
C THR A 826 -11.24 -38.16 -29.44
N PHE A 827 -11.03 -36.96 -28.89
CA PHE A 827 -10.79 -36.74 -27.48
C PHE A 827 -12.08 -36.66 -26.66
N LEU A 828 -13.13 -36.04 -27.21
CA LEU A 828 -14.38 -35.80 -26.49
C LEU A 828 -15.33 -37.01 -26.45
N LYS A 829 -15.35 -37.86 -27.48
CA LYS A 829 -16.27 -39.01 -27.59
C LYS A 829 -16.20 -40.00 -26.41
N PRO A 830 -15.02 -40.42 -25.93
CA PRO A 830 -14.92 -41.33 -24.78
C PRO A 830 -15.60 -40.78 -23.53
N VAL A 831 -15.46 -39.47 -23.27
CA VAL A 831 -16.09 -38.78 -22.14
C VAL A 831 -17.59 -38.61 -22.36
N TYR A 832 -17.99 -38.16 -23.55
CA TYR A 832 -19.39 -37.97 -23.91
C TYR A 832 -20.23 -39.26 -23.78
N PHE A 833 -19.74 -40.38 -24.31
CA PHE A 833 -20.46 -41.65 -24.22
C PHE A 833 -20.53 -42.17 -22.78
N ALA A 834 -19.49 -41.99 -21.99
CA ALA A 834 -19.51 -42.35 -20.57
C ALA A 834 -20.52 -41.49 -19.78
N ILE A 835 -20.61 -40.19 -20.05
CA ILE A 835 -21.64 -39.30 -19.47
C ILE A 835 -23.05 -39.76 -19.87
N ALA A 836 -23.26 -40.10 -21.14
CA ALA A 836 -24.57 -40.55 -21.63
C ALA A 836 -24.99 -41.91 -21.02
N GLU A 837 -24.03 -42.80 -20.71
CA GLU A 837 -24.29 -44.03 -19.95
C GLU A 837 -24.64 -43.73 -18.48
N LEU A 838 -23.92 -42.79 -17.84
CA LEU A 838 -24.21 -42.37 -16.46
C LEU A 838 -25.56 -41.68 -16.32
N ALA A 839 -25.92 -40.80 -17.26
CA ALA A 839 -27.19 -40.07 -17.28
C ALA A 839 -28.40 -41.02 -17.42
N LYS A 840 -28.22 -42.21 -18.01
CA LYS A 840 -29.26 -43.26 -18.06
C LYS A 840 -29.38 -44.07 -16.77
N SER A 841 -28.35 -44.06 -15.92
CA SER A 841 -28.25 -44.90 -14.73
C SER A 841 -28.81 -44.24 -13.45
N SER A 842 -28.98 -42.92 -13.44
CA SER A 842 -29.54 -42.17 -12.30
C SER A 842 -30.28 -40.91 -12.74
N GLU A 843 -31.46 -40.65 -12.17
CA GLU A 843 -32.21 -39.40 -12.39
C GLU A 843 -31.45 -38.16 -11.91
N SER A 844 -30.63 -38.28 -10.84
CA SER A 844 -29.79 -37.19 -10.33
C SER A 844 -28.71 -36.75 -11.33
N LEU A 845 -28.30 -37.64 -12.23
CA LEU A 845 -27.25 -37.43 -13.23
C LEU A 845 -27.79 -37.20 -14.65
N ALA A 846 -29.11 -37.20 -14.84
CA ALA A 846 -29.75 -37.09 -16.15
C ALA A 846 -29.40 -35.79 -16.90
N ASN A 847 -29.09 -34.72 -16.17
CA ASN A 847 -28.74 -33.41 -16.71
C ASN A 847 -27.22 -33.17 -16.83
N LEU A 848 -26.39 -34.19 -16.58
CA LEU A 848 -24.94 -34.06 -16.63
C LEU A 848 -24.46 -33.80 -18.06
N SER A 849 -23.79 -32.68 -18.29
CA SER A 849 -23.27 -32.31 -19.61
C SER A 849 -21.75 -32.44 -19.70
N LEU A 850 -21.25 -32.51 -20.94
CA LEU A 850 -19.81 -32.50 -21.22
C LEU A 850 -19.13 -31.21 -20.67
N ASN A 851 -19.86 -30.10 -20.63
CA ASN A 851 -19.36 -28.84 -20.07
C ASN A 851 -19.17 -28.94 -18.56
N ASP A 852 -20.11 -29.55 -17.83
CA ASP A 852 -20.02 -29.67 -16.37
C ASP A 852 -18.79 -30.46 -15.92
N VAL A 853 -18.38 -31.44 -16.73
CA VAL A 853 -17.24 -32.33 -16.47
C VAL A 853 -15.90 -31.69 -16.87
N LEU A 854 -15.81 -31.08 -18.06
CA LEU A 854 -14.52 -30.66 -18.65
C LEU A 854 -14.14 -29.20 -18.36
N ARG A 855 -15.08 -28.36 -17.91
CA ARG A 855 -14.86 -26.91 -17.71
C ARG A 855 -13.99 -26.55 -16.50
N THR A 856 -14.02 -27.37 -15.44
CA THR A 856 -13.50 -26.99 -14.10
C THR A 856 -12.46 -27.95 -13.52
N SER A 857 -12.24 -29.11 -14.15
CA SER A 857 -11.40 -30.18 -13.60
C SER A 857 -9.96 -30.10 -14.11
N CYS A 858 -8.99 -30.00 -13.19
CA CYS A 858 -7.56 -30.12 -13.51
C CYS A 858 -7.07 -31.57 -13.36
N THR A 859 -7.76 -32.37 -12.53
CA THR A 859 -7.44 -33.78 -12.29
C THR A 859 -8.65 -34.70 -12.43
N VAL A 860 -8.39 -35.99 -12.64
CA VAL A 860 -9.44 -37.03 -12.71
C VAL A 860 -10.16 -37.17 -11.36
N GLU A 861 -9.42 -37.02 -10.25
CA GLU A 861 -9.95 -37.15 -8.89
C GLU A 861 -10.94 -36.01 -8.54
N GLU A 862 -10.59 -34.76 -8.88
CA GLU A 862 -11.47 -33.61 -8.70
C GLU A 862 -12.76 -33.74 -9.51
N ALA A 863 -12.65 -34.15 -10.79
CA ALA A 863 -13.81 -34.37 -11.64
C ALA A 863 -14.73 -35.43 -11.03
N MET A 864 -14.18 -36.58 -10.62
CA MET A 864 -14.97 -37.69 -10.08
C MET A 864 -15.56 -37.40 -8.70
N SER A 865 -14.89 -36.60 -7.87
CA SER A 865 -15.36 -36.23 -6.51
C SER A 865 -16.66 -35.43 -6.51
N ARG A 866 -16.92 -34.65 -7.56
CA ARG A 866 -18.12 -33.80 -7.68
C ARG A 866 -19.41 -34.57 -7.94
N PHE A 867 -19.31 -35.78 -8.45
CA PHE A 867 -20.46 -36.61 -8.81
C PHE A 867 -20.76 -37.68 -7.76
N GLY A 868 -20.00 -37.70 -6.65
CA GLY A 868 -20.14 -38.69 -5.58
C GLY A 868 -19.95 -40.13 -6.07
N ASP A 869 -20.54 -41.08 -5.35
CA ASP A 869 -20.53 -42.51 -5.71
C ASP A 869 -21.74 -42.99 -6.52
N GLU A 870 -22.57 -42.08 -7.00
CA GLU A 870 -23.83 -42.38 -7.70
C GLU A 870 -23.63 -42.84 -9.15
N GLY A 871 -24.47 -43.76 -9.63
CA GLY A 871 -24.47 -44.27 -11.02
C GLY A 871 -23.71 -45.59 -11.22
N ASP A 872 -23.77 -46.11 -12.46
CA ASP A 872 -23.15 -47.39 -12.83
C ASP A 872 -21.61 -47.38 -12.66
N PRO A 873 -21.02 -48.29 -11.85
CA PRO A 873 -19.57 -48.37 -11.63
C PRO A 873 -18.74 -48.58 -12.90
N GLU A 874 -19.26 -49.27 -13.91
CA GLU A 874 -18.54 -49.45 -15.18
C GLU A 874 -18.51 -48.17 -16.00
N ALA A 875 -19.64 -47.48 -16.13
CA ALA A 875 -19.71 -46.17 -16.76
C ALA A 875 -18.82 -45.12 -16.05
N ARG A 876 -18.72 -45.16 -14.71
CA ARG A 876 -17.77 -44.32 -13.94
C ARG A 876 -16.31 -44.65 -14.24
N LYS A 877 -15.95 -45.93 -14.37
CA LYS A 877 -14.60 -46.35 -14.79
C LYS A 877 -14.27 -45.88 -16.20
N LYS A 878 -15.23 -45.96 -17.14
CA LYS A 878 -15.07 -45.43 -18.51
C LYS A 878 -14.88 -43.91 -18.50
N LEU A 879 -15.63 -43.18 -17.69
CA LEU A 879 -15.49 -41.73 -17.53
C LEU A 879 -14.09 -41.37 -16.99
N ALA A 880 -13.65 -42.03 -15.92
CA ALA A 880 -12.32 -41.81 -15.33
C ALA A 880 -11.20 -42.13 -16.33
N ALA A 881 -11.33 -43.18 -17.14
CA ALA A 881 -10.38 -43.53 -18.19
C ALA A 881 -10.34 -42.49 -19.32
N GLY A 882 -11.50 -42.01 -19.77
CA GLY A 882 -11.61 -40.94 -20.77
C GLY A 882 -11.02 -39.61 -20.29
N LEU A 883 -11.28 -39.24 -19.03
CA LEU A 883 -10.69 -38.06 -18.40
C LEU A 883 -9.18 -38.19 -18.25
N LYS A 884 -8.68 -39.36 -17.84
CA LYS A 884 -7.25 -39.64 -17.74
C LYS A 884 -6.55 -39.45 -19.08
N GLN A 885 -7.17 -39.86 -20.19
CA GLN A 885 -6.63 -39.70 -21.54
C GLN A 885 -6.50 -38.22 -21.96
N ILE A 886 -7.42 -37.36 -21.51
CA ILE A 886 -7.38 -35.92 -21.77
C ILE A 886 -6.36 -35.25 -20.84
N CYS A 887 -6.44 -35.50 -19.53
CA CYS A 887 -5.57 -34.88 -18.53
C CYS A 887 -4.09 -35.31 -18.64
N SER A 888 -3.80 -36.47 -19.21
CA SER A 888 -2.42 -36.93 -19.43
C SER A 888 -1.70 -36.25 -20.60
N LYS A 889 -2.42 -35.44 -21.41
CA LYS A 889 -1.85 -34.73 -22.57
C LYS A 889 -1.84 -33.22 -22.29
N GLY A 890 -0.73 -32.56 -22.60
CA GLY A 890 -0.66 -31.10 -22.53
C GLY A 890 -1.49 -30.44 -23.63
N ILE A 891 -1.88 -29.17 -23.45
CA ILE A 891 -2.59 -28.41 -24.49
C ILE A 891 -1.75 -28.34 -25.78
N ALA A 892 -0.44 -28.15 -25.67
CA ALA A 892 0.49 -28.16 -26.79
C ALA A 892 0.50 -29.50 -27.56
N ASP A 893 0.34 -30.63 -26.88
CA ASP A 893 0.27 -31.95 -27.52
C ASP A 893 -1.02 -32.13 -28.31
N ILE A 894 -2.13 -31.62 -27.78
CA ILE A 894 -3.44 -31.63 -28.45
C ILE A 894 -3.39 -30.76 -29.71
N ILE A 895 -2.83 -29.54 -29.61
CA ILE A 895 -2.61 -28.64 -30.74
C ILE A 895 -1.74 -29.30 -31.82
N SER A 896 -0.65 -29.95 -31.39
CA SER A 896 0.24 -30.68 -32.28
C SER A 896 -0.44 -31.85 -32.98
N HIS A 897 -1.41 -32.50 -32.33
CA HIS A 897 -2.24 -33.54 -32.93
C HIS A 897 -3.21 -32.95 -33.96
N MET A 898 -3.84 -31.82 -33.65
CA MET A 898 -4.75 -31.11 -34.56
C MET A 898 -4.05 -30.61 -35.84
N ARG A 899 -2.79 -30.18 -35.73
CA ARG A 899 -1.97 -29.74 -36.88
C ARG A 899 -1.66 -30.85 -37.89
N LYS A 900 -1.73 -32.12 -37.48
CA LYS A 900 -1.45 -33.27 -38.36
C LYS A 900 -2.60 -33.58 -39.33
N THR A 901 -3.76 -32.95 -39.14
CA THR A 901 -4.91 -33.07 -40.04
C THR A 901 -4.61 -32.34 -41.35
N ARG A 902 -4.18 -33.08 -42.37
CA ARG A 902 -3.92 -32.58 -43.73
C ARG A 902 -4.81 -33.29 -44.74
N VAL A 903 -5.34 -32.51 -45.70
CA VAL A 903 -6.13 -32.98 -46.84
C VAL A 903 -5.48 -32.40 -48.10
N GLU A 904 -5.43 -33.17 -49.19
CA GLU A 904 -4.74 -32.75 -50.44
C GLU A 904 -5.36 -31.51 -51.09
N ASN A 905 -6.66 -31.27 -50.90
CA ASN A 905 -7.37 -30.04 -51.27
C ASN A 905 -8.20 -29.56 -50.06
N PRO A 906 -7.63 -28.72 -49.18
CA PRO A 906 -8.35 -28.29 -47.98
C PRO A 906 -9.52 -27.36 -48.36
N PRO A 907 -10.72 -27.57 -47.82
CA PRO A 907 -11.78 -26.56 -47.91
C PRO A 907 -11.34 -25.27 -47.20
N ALA A 908 -11.82 -24.11 -47.63
CA ALA A 908 -11.44 -22.80 -47.06
C ALA A 908 -11.64 -22.71 -45.52
N GLU A 909 -12.64 -23.43 -45.00
CA GLU A 909 -12.90 -23.57 -43.56
C GLU A 909 -11.75 -24.28 -42.83
N LEU A 910 -11.16 -25.30 -43.45
CA LEU A 910 -10.02 -26.04 -42.89
C LEU A 910 -8.74 -25.20 -42.93
N GLU A 911 -8.55 -24.37 -43.94
CA GLU A 911 -7.41 -23.44 -44.00
C GLU A 911 -7.48 -22.42 -42.86
N ARG A 912 -8.66 -21.80 -42.64
CA ARG A 912 -8.88 -20.86 -41.51
C ARG A 912 -8.70 -21.53 -40.15
N ASP A 913 -9.16 -22.77 -39.99
CA ASP A 913 -8.95 -23.54 -38.75
C ASP A 913 -7.47 -23.88 -38.54
N GLN A 914 -6.73 -24.23 -39.59
CA GLN A 914 -5.30 -24.54 -39.52
C GLN A 914 -4.46 -23.30 -39.19
N GLU A 915 -4.78 -22.14 -39.78
CA GLU A 915 -4.16 -20.86 -39.42
C GLU A 915 -4.40 -20.52 -37.96
N PHE A 916 -5.63 -20.69 -37.48
CA PHE A 916 -5.97 -20.45 -36.07
C PHE A 916 -5.20 -21.38 -35.12
N VAL A 917 -5.10 -22.68 -35.46
CA VAL A 917 -4.31 -23.66 -34.69
C VAL A 917 -2.81 -23.33 -34.71
N ALA A 918 -2.30 -22.80 -35.82
CA ALA A 918 -0.91 -22.34 -35.92
C ALA A 918 -0.65 -21.12 -35.03
N SER A 919 -1.57 -20.15 -35.00
CA SER A 919 -1.51 -18.99 -34.10
C SER A 919 -1.55 -19.41 -32.62
N LEU A 920 -2.37 -20.40 -32.26
CA LEU A 920 -2.40 -20.97 -30.92
C LEU A 920 -1.06 -21.64 -30.55
N MET A 921 -0.39 -22.31 -31.49
CA MET A 921 0.91 -22.96 -31.25
C MET A 921 2.05 -21.94 -31.08
N ALA A 922 1.98 -20.80 -31.77
CA ALA A 922 2.96 -19.72 -31.68
C ALA A 922 2.71 -18.78 -30.49
N PHE A 923 1.62 -18.97 -29.74
CA PHE A 923 1.23 -18.08 -28.66
C PHE A 923 2.01 -18.36 -27.37
N GLU A 924 3.05 -17.55 -27.15
CA GLU A 924 3.88 -17.60 -25.95
C GLU A 924 4.23 -16.19 -25.47
N ASN A 925 3.97 -15.89 -24.19
CA ASN A 925 4.28 -14.63 -23.52
C ASN A 925 3.72 -13.37 -24.24
N ALA A 926 2.53 -13.48 -24.82
CA ALA A 926 1.88 -12.42 -25.58
C ALA A 926 0.52 -12.00 -24.96
N PRO A 927 0.00 -10.79 -25.24
CA PRO A 927 -1.34 -10.40 -24.80
C PRO A 927 -2.43 -11.18 -25.54
N LEU A 928 -3.62 -11.31 -24.97
CA LEU A 928 -4.72 -12.08 -25.57
C LEU A 928 -5.08 -11.61 -26.99
N ASP A 929 -4.95 -10.30 -27.27
CA ASP A 929 -5.23 -9.72 -28.59
C ASP A 929 -4.33 -10.31 -29.69
N ALA A 930 -3.14 -10.83 -29.36
CA ALA A 930 -2.25 -11.48 -30.31
C ALA A 930 -2.80 -12.80 -30.88
N LEU A 931 -3.83 -13.39 -30.24
CA LEU A 931 -4.54 -14.55 -30.80
C LEU A 931 -5.52 -14.18 -31.92
N GLY A 932 -5.79 -12.88 -32.14
CA GLY A 932 -6.71 -12.43 -33.20
C GLY A 932 -8.12 -13.00 -33.06
N LEU A 933 -8.61 -13.18 -31.82
CA LEU A 933 -9.94 -13.75 -31.58
C LEU A 933 -11.03 -12.78 -32.05
N ASP A 934 -11.94 -13.29 -32.88
CA ASP A 934 -13.17 -12.56 -33.20
C ASP A 934 -14.11 -12.47 -31.98
N THR A 935 -15.16 -11.65 -32.10
CA THR A 935 -16.15 -11.46 -31.02
C THR A 935 -16.77 -12.78 -30.55
N ARG A 936 -17.00 -13.72 -31.48
CA ARG A 936 -17.62 -15.02 -31.19
C ARG A 936 -16.70 -15.92 -30.38
N ARG A 937 -15.45 -16.10 -30.82
CA ARG A 937 -14.41 -16.87 -30.13
C ARG A 937 -14.10 -16.26 -28.77
N THR A 938 -14.05 -14.93 -28.67
CA THR A 938 -13.89 -14.23 -27.39
C THR A 938 -15.04 -14.54 -26.42
N ALA A 939 -16.29 -14.43 -26.88
CA ALA A 939 -17.45 -14.72 -26.04
C ALA A 939 -17.46 -16.19 -25.56
N ILE A 940 -17.13 -17.14 -26.43
CA ILE A 940 -17.05 -18.57 -26.08
C ILE A 940 -15.95 -18.83 -25.04
N LEU A 941 -14.76 -18.25 -25.23
CA LEU A 941 -13.65 -18.37 -24.27
C LEU A 941 -14.07 -17.89 -22.88
N LEU A 942 -14.69 -16.71 -22.81
CA LEU A 942 -15.13 -16.11 -21.56
C LEU A 942 -16.29 -16.88 -20.93
N LEU A 943 -17.26 -17.37 -21.72
CA LEU A 943 -18.35 -18.21 -21.22
C LEU A 943 -17.88 -19.53 -20.63
N LEU A 944 -16.74 -20.06 -21.09
CA LEU A 944 -16.10 -21.26 -20.55
C LEU A 944 -15.24 -20.99 -19.31
N SER A 945 -14.92 -19.72 -19.04
CA SER A 945 -13.98 -19.33 -17.98
C SER A 945 -14.65 -18.60 -16.79
N LEU A 946 -15.89 -18.14 -16.95
CA LEU A 946 -16.61 -17.32 -15.95
C LEU A 946 -17.82 -18.08 -15.42
N ASP A 947 -17.92 -18.28 -14.11
CA ASP A 947 -18.94 -19.15 -13.48
C ASP A 947 -20.07 -18.37 -12.78
N SER A 948 -19.96 -17.04 -12.64
CA SER A 948 -20.98 -16.21 -11.98
C SER A 948 -22.07 -15.69 -12.94
N PHE A 949 -22.98 -14.84 -12.44
CA PHE A 949 -23.99 -14.16 -13.25
C PHE A 949 -23.39 -13.35 -14.43
N ILE A 950 -22.12 -12.97 -14.36
CA ILE A 950 -21.45 -12.23 -15.44
C ILE A 950 -21.39 -13.05 -16.73
N ALA A 951 -21.36 -14.38 -16.63
CA ALA A 951 -21.44 -15.27 -17.77
C ALA A 951 -22.82 -15.25 -18.43
N ALA A 952 -23.89 -15.18 -17.63
CA ALA A 952 -25.26 -15.03 -18.14
C ALA A 952 -25.45 -13.67 -18.84
N GLU A 953 -24.87 -12.61 -18.27
CA GLU A 953 -24.89 -11.28 -18.88
C GLU A 953 -24.06 -11.22 -20.17
N LEU A 954 -22.88 -11.85 -20.19
CA LEU A 954 -22.09 -12.01 -21.41
C LEU A 954 -22.88 -12.77 -22.49
N LYS A 955 -23.56 -13.86 -22.12
CA LYS A 955 -24.42 -14.62 -23.04
C LYS A 955 -25.53 -13.74 -23.60
N ARG A 956 -26.23 -12.98 -22.76
CA ARG A 956 -27.28 -12.03 -23.17
C ARG A 956 -26.74 -10.97 -24.13
N ARG A 957 -25.59 -10.35 -23.84
CA ARG A 957 -24.95 -9.34 -24.71
C ARG A 957 -24.49 -9.92 -26.04
N PHE A 958 -24.05 -11.18 -26.03
CA PHE A 958 -23.68 -11.90 -27.24
C PHE A 958 -24.91 -12.19 -28.10
N GLU A 959 -25.99 -12.73 -27.51
CA GLU A 959 -27.26 -13.03 -28.19
C GLU A 959 -27.96 -11.77 -28.73
N SER A 960 -27.78 -10.63 -28.07
CA SER A 960 -28.35 -9.34 -28.50
C SER A 960 -27.51 -8.57 -29.52
N GLY A 961 -26.37 -9.11 -29.97
CA GLY A 961 -25.43 -8.42 -30.88
C GLY A 961 -24.66 -7.26 -30.26
N ALA A 962 -24.77 -7.01 -28.94
CA ALA A 962 -24.15 -5.85 -28.28
C ALA A 962 -22.61 -5.92 -28.18
N LEU A 963 -22.03 -7.05 -28.56
CA LEU A 963 -20.59 -7.30 -28.59
C LEU A 963 -19.98 -7.17 -29.98
N GLU A 964 -20.79 -7.04 -31.04
CA GLU A 964 -20.30 -6.99 -32.42
C GLU A 964 -19.30 -5.83 -32.63
N GLY A 965 -18.21 -6.13 -33.34
CA GLY A 965 -17.15 -5.16 -33.64
C GLY A 965 -16.24 -4.80 -32.45
N LYS A 966 -16.44 -5.38 -31.26
CA LYS A 966 -15.55 -5.17 -30.11
C LYS A 966 -14.43 -6.21 -30.08
N ASP A 967 -13.23 -5.74 -29.79
CA ASP A 967 -12.05 -6.60 -29.55
C ASP A 967 -12.12 -7.29 -28.18
N ALA A 968 -11.28 -8.31 -28.00
CA ALA A 968 -11.25 -9.13 -26.78
C ALA A 968 -10.96 -8.28 -25.54
N LYS A 969 -9.99 -7.36 -25.63
CA LYS A 969 -9.63 -6.43 -24.57
C LYS A 969 -10.79 -5.54 -24.12
N SER A 970 -11.57 -4.98 -25.04
CA SER A 970 -12.70 -4.10 -24.70
C SER A 970 -13.82 -4.87 -24.04
N ILE A 971 -14.10 -6.10 -24.49
CA ILE A 971 -15.10 -6.98 -23.87
C ILE A 971 -14.67 -7.32 -22.44
N ILE A 972 -13.41 -7.75 -22.24
CA ILE A 972 -12.87 -8.09 -20.91
C ILE A 972 -12.91 -6.87 -19.99
N LYS A 973 -12.47 -5.69 -20.46
CA LYS A 973 -12.48 -4.46 -19.68
C LYS A 973 -13.90 -4.08 -19.24
N ALA A 974 -14.88 -4.19 -20.13
CA ALA A 974 -16.28 -3.87 -19.83
C ALA A 974 -16.89 -4.83 -18.81
N LEU A 975 -16.67 -6.15 -18.96
CA LEU A 975 -17.15 -7.15 -18.00
C LEU A 975 -16.49 -7.00 -16.65
N ARG A 976 -15.19 -6.72 -16.62
CA ARG A 976 -14.43 -6.51 -15.38
C ARG A 976 -14.96 -5.29 -14.63
N ALA A 977 -15.19 -4.17 -15.32
CA ALA A 977 -15.75 -2.97 -14.69
C ALA A 977 -17.14 -3.22 -14.09
N ASP A 978 -18.01 -3.93 -14.81
CA ASP A 978 -19.34 -4.34 -14.33
C ASP A 978 -19.23 -5.25 -13.09
N LEU A 979 -18.35 -6.24 -13.15
CA LEU A 979 -18.13 -7.19 -12.05
C LEU A 979 -17.54 -6.51 -10.81
N GLU A 980 -16.54 -5.63 -10.97
CA GLU A 980 -15.96 -4.84 -9.87
C GLU A 980 -17.01 -3.90 -9.25
N TRP A 981 -17.87 -3.28 -10.06
CA TRP A 981 -18.98 -2.44 -9.59
C TRP A 981 -19.98 -3.24 -8.75
N ARG A 982 -20.43 -4.40 -9.24
CA ARG A 982 -21.37 -5.27 -8.50
C ARG A 982 -20.74 -5.87 -7.25
N TYR A 983 -19.47 -6.27 -7.33
CA TYR A 983 -18.71 -6.80 -6.20
C TYR A 983 -18.64 -5.80 -5.04
N ALA A 984 -18.42 -4.52 -5.33
CA ALA A 984 -18.39 -3.48 -4.31
C ALA A 984 -19.72 -3.36 -3.57
N ILE A 985 -20.85 -3.44 -4.29
CA ILE A 985 -22.20 -3.36 -3.71
C ILE A 985 -22.53 -4.61 -2.89
N ILE A 986 -22.24 -5.80 -3.41
CA ILE A 986 -22.46 -7.07 -2.71
C ILE A 986 -21.61 -7.14 -1.43
N ARG A 987 -20.37 -6.65 -1.47
CA ARG A 987 -19.52 -6.55 -0.28
C ARG A 987 -20.11 -5.59 0.76
N ALA A 988 -20.67 -4.45 0.34
CA ALA A 988 -21.34 -3.53 1.25
C ALA A 988 -22.59 -4.18 1.88
N TYR A 989 -23.37 -4.92 1.09
CA TYR A 989 -24.50 -5.71 1.57
C TYR A 989 -24.09 -6.77 2.60
N ASN A 990 -23.10 -7.61 2.28
CA ASN A 990 -22.65 -8.69 3.16
C ASN A 990 -22.03 -8.20 4.48
N LYS A 991 -21.42 -7.00 4.50
CA LYS A 991 -20.92 -6.38 5.75
C LYS A 991 -22.04 -6.06 6.75
N LEU A 992 -23.25 -5.82 6.25
CA LEU A 992 -24.41 -5.44 7.04
C LEU A 992 -25.31 -6.64 7.39
N SER A 993 -25.04 -7.80 6.80
CA SER A 993 -25.79 -9.03 7.04
C SER A 993 -25.23 -9.78 8.26
N THR A 994 -26.08 -10.08 9.24
CA THR A 994 -25.80 -11.07 10.28
C THR A 994 -25.99 -12.49 9.72
N PRO A 995 -25.02 -13.42 9.89
CA PRO A 995 -25.18 -14.78 9.42
C PRO A 995 -26.34 -15.47 10.15
N ALA A 996 -27.42 -15.77 9.42
CA ALA A 996 -28.50 -16.61 9.95
C ALA A 996 -27.96 -18.01 10.30
N PRO A 997 -28.44 -18.65 11.38
CA PRO A 997 -28.07 -20.03 11.68
C PRO A 997 -28.44 -20.91 10.48
N LYS A 998 -27.45 -21.66 9.95
CA LYS A 998 -27.67 -22.62 8.87
C LYS A 998 -28.81 -23.55 9.31
N LYS A 999 -29.90 -23.63 8.54
CA LYS A 999 -30.82 -24.76 8.63
C LYS A 999 -29.97 -26.01 8.42
N ARG A 1000 -29.89 -26.87 9.44
CA ARG A 1000 -29.42 -28.25 9.24
C ARG A 1000 -30.43 -28.88 8.29
N VAL A 1001 -30.02 -29.06 7.03
CA VAL A 1001 -30.65 -29.99 6.10
C VAL A 1001 -30.13 -31.37 6.45
#